data_AF-A0A1S3BWW0-F1
#
_entry.id   AF-A0A1S3BWW0-F1
#
_cell.length_a   1.000
_cell.length_b   1.000
_cell.length_c   1.000
_cell.angle_alpha   90.00
_cell.angle_beta   90.00
_cell.angle_gamma   90.00
#
_symmetry.space_group_name_H-M   'P 1'
#
loop_
_entity.id
_entity.type
_entity.pdbx_description
1 polymer ?
#
loop_
_entity_poly.entity_id
_entity_poly.type
_entity_poly.pdbx_seq_one_letter_code
_entity_poly.pdbx_strand_id
1 'polypeptide(L)'
;MSRSPSFSVKSEVNVKLDPESLQKWVVAFCIIRFDLEQGQLIEECYPPDCLTQDEELEVAFSSFPDSISQHQNRSSIHDCIFFFRLRRKGISQPRNVSSSEITEVDELSQNTNDSKLPRSKSSLGTKPMYMYGFVFNRQRHDERLRRGGEQKSVVILSHSPYSTVFKPLLQIMGPLYFDIGRRALEHIAAYVSMWPAPVPGKQMELPIGNALLKAHLPPVHSLPMDGETFSEESTSSMAPFLPNNQSVPQGLFHDSDLFGTFRGLLLQLWLLWELQLIGEPILIIAPTPPQCCEAVAGLVSLVAPLLCSVDFRPYFTIHDPEFSRLNALQDGATFPPMVLGVTNLFFLKALRNIPHIVSVGNPAVNRLAQTSRSSSGSVPGAPEGFGFRQLSLKKFSPSNLLNAVKLRRDGPLCLMTEHKEAIWSTYPAAMKPDTSILNRLIDAGLSPRVEESMSVVNNEILRRHFLELTTNFLAPFGPYFRTTTPSEGCSPFDEPSRPQFSADEFLANLSTRGPGKFLAKRMRSNWLDLYRRFLKGPNFMPWFQRRCAVAEQEQHRLWRQARMNSDVPRLMSKMPELEVVDLFNAIERHLLREMELQESRRAFVDSVATCQKLKGDLLTVFNVLPKDMQQLLLLNPQRASLLRGSPEPTKLPGRPLVQVGVVSPR
;
A
#
# COMPACT_ATOMS: atom_id res chain seq x y z
N MET A 1 21.85 24.80 11.35
CA MET A 1 21.50 25.75 10.29
C MET A 1 21.82 25.15 8.93
N SER A 2 20.95 24.27 8.42
CA SER A 2 20.96 23.85 7.03
C SER A 2 20.30 24.98 6.23
N ARG A 3 21.05 25.60 5.31
CA ARG A 3 20.45 26.51 4.33
C ARG A 3 19.60 25.66 3.39
N SER A 4 18.28 25.75 3.52
CA SER A 4 17.35 25.27 2.50
C SER A 4 17.73 25.96 1.17
N PRO A 5 17.82 25.24 0.04
CA PRO A 5 18.03 25.88 -1.24
C PRO A 5 16.89 26.89 -1.44
N SER A 6 17.24 28.14 -1.73
CA SER A 6 16.26 29.21 -1.96
C SER A 6 15.46 28.88 -3.22
N PHE A 7 14.25 28.36 -3.04
CA PHE A 7 13.29 28.17 -4.11
C PHE A 7 12.80 29.57 -4.53
N SER A 8 13.26 30.04 -5.69
CA SER A 8 12.78 31.27 -6.28
C SER A 8 11.73 30.92 -7.32
N VAL A 9 10.49 31.32 -7.07
CA VAL A 9 9.41 31.27 -8.05
C VAL A 9 9.83 32.19 -9.21
N LYS A 10 10.06 31.64 -10.40
CA LYS A 10 10.22 32.48 -11.60
C LYS A 10 8.96 33.33 -11.78
N SER A 11 9.14 34.60 -12.11
CA SER A 11 8.07 35.51 -12.48
C SER A 11 7.18 34.91 -13.58
N GLU A 12 5.89 34.84 -13.30
CA GLU A 12 4.77 34.50 -14.19
C GLU A 12 5.02 33.35 -15.17
N VAL A 13 4.98 32.14 -14.62
CA VAL A 13 4.69 30.96 -15.42
C VAL A 13 3.18 30.97 -15.73
N ASN A 14 2.80 31.43 -16.92
CA ASN A 14 1.45 31.29 -17.48
C ASN A 14 1.20 29.82 -17.88
N VAL A 15 1.32 28.90 -16.92
CA VAL A 15 1.02 27.48 -17.12
C VAL A 15 -0.45 27.27 -16.86
N LYS A 16 -1.14 26.84 -17.92
CA LYS A 16 -2.53 26.44 -17.86
C LYS A 16 -2.63 25.16 -17.01
N LEU A 17 -3.27 25.28 -15.85
CA LEU A 17 -3.52 24.16 -14.96
C LEU A 17 -4.45 23.14 -15.63
N ASP A 18 -4.06 21.87 -15.63
CA ASP A 18 -4.89 20.74 -16.02
C ASP A 18 -5.42 20.00 -14.77
N PRO A 19 -6.70 20.17 -14.40
CA PRO A 19 -7.29 19.53 -13.22
C PRO A 19 -7.23 18.00 -13.26
N GLU A 20 -7.39 17.39 -14.45
CA GLU A 20 -7.42 15.93 -14.58
C GLU A 20 -6.04 15.34 -14.30
N SER A 21 -4.97 16.00 -14.74
CA SER A 21 -3.60 15.56 -14.47
C SER A 21 -3.19 15.82 -13.02
N LEU A 22 -3.68 16.90 -12.38
CA LEU A 22 -3.49 17.13 -10.95
C LEU A 22 -4.14 16.02 -10.10
N GLN A 23 -5.39 15.63 -10.42
CA GLN A 23 -6.15 14.62 -9.69
C GLN A 23 -5.52 13.22 -9.71
N LYS A 24 -4.64 12.93 -10.68
CA LYS A 24 -3.86 11.68 -10.70
C LYS A 24 -2.88 11.57 -9.52
N TRP A 25 -2.48 12.69 -8.93
CA TRP A 25 -1.52 12.77 -7.83
C TRP A 25 -2.15 13.23 -6.52
N VAL A 26 -2.94 14.30 -6.56
CA VAL A 26 -3.41 15.03 -5.38
C VAL A 26 -4.93 15.16 -5.43
N VAL A 27 -5.59 14.85 -4.32
CA VAL A 27 -7.02 15.11 -4.12
C VAL A 27 -7.22 16.59 -3.81
N ALA A 28 -6.48 17.11 -2.83
CA ALA A 28 -6.53 18.51 -2.43
C ALA A 28 -5.25 18.96 -1.71
N PHE A 29 -5.01 20.27 -1.74
CA PHE A 29 -4.16 20.98 -0.81
C PHE A 29 -5.04 21.69 0.20
N CYS A 30 -4.76 21.51 1.49
CA CYS A 30 -5.52 22.16 2.56
C CYS A 30 -4.59 22.98 3.45
N ILE A 31 -5.07 24.15 3.87
CA ILE A 31 -4.45 24.98 4.87
C ILE A 31 -5.34 24.97 6.09
N ILE A 32 -4.78 24.63 7.24
CA ILE A 32 -5.52 24.54 8.49
C ILE A 32 -4.89 25.48 9.50
N ARG A 33 -5.70 26.37 10.06
CA ARG A 33 -5.30 27.31 11.11
C ARG A 33 -5.93 26.89 12.44
N PHE A 34 -5.24 27.21 13.53
CA PHE A 34 -5.83 27.10 14.86
C PHE A 34 -6.53 28.41 15.24
N ASP A 35 -7.84 28.36 15.42
CA ASP A 35 -8.68 29.43 15.93
C ASP A 35 -8.92 29.24 17.44
N LEU A 36 -8.96 30.33 18.20
CA LEU A 36 -9.09 30.27 19.66
C LEU A 36 -10.49 29.90 20.12
N GLU A 37 -11.52 30.23 19.34
CA GLU A 37 -12.91 30.01 19.70
C GLU A 37 -13.43 28.70 19.10
N GLN A 38 -13.02 28.42 17.86
CA GLN A 38 -13.54 27.29 17.08
C GLN A 38 -12.60 26.09 17.01
N GLY A 39 -11.34 26.24 17.43
CA GLY A 39 -10.33 25.18 17.33
C GLY A 39 -9.72 25.08 15.93
N GLN A 40 -9.43 23.87 15.46
CA GLN A 40 -8.80 23.64 14.16
C GLN A 40 -9.79 23.87 13.02
N LEU A 41 -9.47 24.79 12.10
CA LEU A 41 -10.33 25.13 10.97
C LEU A 41 -9.56 25.11 9.64
N ILE A 42 -10.20 24.59 8.59
CA ILE A 42 -9.69 24.74 7.23
C ILE A 42 -9.88 26.20 6.81
N GLU A 43 -8.77 26.87 6.50
CA GLU A 43 -8.72 28.25 6.00
C GLU A 43 -8.80 28.28 4.47
N GLU A 44 -8.12 27.35 3.81
CA GLU A 44 -8.11 27.24 2.36
C GLU A 44 -8.13 25.76 1.94
N CYS A 45 -8.89 25.44 0.91
CA CYS A 45 -8.90 24.14 0.25
C CYS A 45 -8.79 24.34 -1.27
N TYR A 46 -7.88 23.61 -1.90
CA TYR A 46 -7.64 23.69 -3.33
C TYR A 46 -7.50 22.28 -3.95
N PRO A 47 -8.30 21.90 -4.96
CA PRO A 47 -9.46 22.62 -5.51
C PRO A 47 -10.58 22.82 -4.47
N PRO A 48 -11.49 23.79 -4.64
CA PRO A 48 -12.63 23.95 -3.75
C PRO A 48 -13.61 22.76 -3.86
N ASP A 49 -14.42 22.53 -2.82
CA ASP A 49 -15.53 21.58 -2.76
C ASP A 49 -15.17 20.09 -3.02
N CYS A 50 -13.91 19.71 -2.82
CA CYS A 50 -13.45 18.33 -3.02
C CYS A 50 -13.62 17.42 -1.78
N LEU A 51 -13.93 17.99 -0.61
CA LEU A 51 -14.10 17.29 0.66
C LEU A 51 -15.53 17.46 1.18
N THR A 52 -16.05 16.43 1.82
CA THR A 52 -17.29 16.55 2.61
C THR A 52 -17.02 17.25 3.94
N GLN A 53 -18.05 17.83 4.57
CA GLN A 53 -17.89 18.50 5.87
C GLN A 53 -17.29 17.58 6.96
N ASP A 54 -17.67 16.30 6.97
CA ASP A 54 -17.07 15.27 7.84
C ASP A 54 -15.56 15.12 7.57
N GLU A 55 -15.16 15.06 6.30
CA GLU A 55 -13.76 14.92 5.90
C GLU A 55 -12.96 16.17 6.22
N GLU A 56 -13.53 17.37 6.06
CA GLU A 56 -12.89 18.64 6.42
C GLU A 56 -12.58 18.70 7.91
N LEU A 57 -13.52 18.30 8.76
CA LEU A 57 -13.32 18.21 10.21
C LEU A 57 -12.22 17.20 10.56
N GLU A 58 -12.27 16.00 9.98
CA GLU A 58 -11.31 14.92 10.26
C GLU A 58 -9.89 15.31 9.81
N VAL A 59 -9.76 15.96 8.65
CA VAL A 59 -8.49 16.53 8.17
C VAL A 59 -8.00 17.63 9.11
N ALA A 60 -8.87 18.54 9.54
CA ALA A 60 -8.48 19.64 10.44
C ALA A 60 -7.95 19.12 11.79
N PHE A 61 -8.66 18.18 12.43
CA PHE A 61 -8.24 17.60 13.71
C PHE A 61 -6.95 16.77 13.59
N SER A 62 -6.78 16.03 12.49
CA SER A 62 -5.59 15.19 12.28
C SER A 62 -4.34 15.98 11.88
N SER A 63 -4.49 17.28 11.58
CA SER A 63 -3.40 18.14 11.08
C SER A 63 -2.57 18.82 12.16
N PHE A 64 -2.87 18.61 13.45
CA PHE A 64 -2.12 19.19 14.56
C PHE A 64 -1.62 18.13 15.53
N PRO A 65 -0.40 18.29 16.08
CA PRO A 65 0.06 17.49 17.20
C PRO A 65 -0.83 17.67 18.43
N ASP A 66 -1.35 16.57 18.97
CA ASP A 66 -2.13 16.47 20.21
C ASP A 66 -1.30 16.68 21.50
N SER A 67 0.02 16.48 21.43
CA SER A 67 0.94 16.72 22.52
C SER A 67 2.09 17.64 22.11
N ILE A 68 2.38 18.63 22.97
CA ILE A 68 3.50 19.55 22.80
C ILE A 68 4.69 18.96 23.57
N SER A 69 5.35 17.95 23.01
CA SER A 69 6.55 17.39 23.64
C SER A 69 7.79 18.13 23.15
N GLN A 70 8.32 19.00 24.01
CA GLN A 70 9.74 19.33 24.23
C GLN A 70 9.88 20.77 24.75
N HIS A 71 10.88 20.98 25.60
CA HIS A 71 11.28 22.28 26.14
C HIS A 71 11.59 23.27 25.00
N GLN A 72 10.65 24.17 24.71
CA GLN A 72 10.80 25.16 23.65
C GLN A 72 11.53 26.40 24.18
N ASN A 73 12.58 26.82 23.48
CA ASN A 73 13.12 28.16 23.63
C ASN A 73 12.06 29.16 23.13
N ARG A 74 11.85 30.25 23.88
CA ARG A 74 10.78 31.25 23.63
C ARG A 74 10.91 32.04 22.31
N SER A 75 11.82 31.68 21.41
CA SER A 75 12.11 32.41 20.18
C SER A 75 12.26 31.53 18.94
N SER A 76 11.91 30.24 18.98
CA SER A 76 12.08 29.31 17.86
C SER A 76 10.79 29.03 17.08
N ILE A 77 10.91 29.02 15.75
CA ILE A 77 9.97 28.38 14.83
C ILE A 77 10.25 26.88 14.85
N HIS A 78 9.20 26.08 14.98
CA HIS A 78 9.27 24.62 14.97
C HIS A 78 8.41 24.08 13.83
N ASP A 79 9.06 23.43 12.87
CA ASP A 79 8.40 22.77 11.75
C ASP A 79 8.47 21.25 11.96
N CYS A 80 7.35 20.56 11.73
CA CYS A 80 7.32 19.10 11.74
C CYS A 80 6.53 18.56 10.54
N ILE A 81 6.98 17.42 10.02
CA ILE A 81 6.33 16.74 8.90
C ILE A 81 5.91 15.35 9.36
N PHE A 82 4.64 15.03 9.17
CA PHE A 82 4.07 13.74 9.50
C PHE A 82 2.94 13.42 8.52
N PHE A 83 2.30 12.26 8.66
CA PHE A 83 1.15 11.93 7.85
C PHE A 83 0.13 11.12 8.65
N PHE A 84 -1.13 11.21 8.21
CA PHE A 84 -2.24 10.45 8.74
C PHE A 84 -2.96 9.72 7.60
N ARG A 85 -3.84 8.78 7.97
CA ARG A 85 -4.64 8.00 7.02
C ARG A 85 -6.06 7.91 7.52
N LEU A 86 -7.00 8.38 6.69
CA LEU A 86 -8.43 8.45 6.99
C LEU A 86 -9.19 7.46 6.12
N ARG A 87 -10.33 6.98 6.62
CA ARG A 87 -11.23 6.10 5.88
C ARG A 87 -12.35 6.93 5.24
N ARG A 88 -12.39 7.02 3.91
CA ARG A 88 -13.47 7.71 3.21
C ARG A 88 -14.77 6.91 3.34
N LYS A 89 -15.82 7.57 3.80
CA LYS A 89 -17.20 7.10 3.60
C LYS A 89 -17.54 7.47 2.16
N GLY A 90 -17.87 6.49 1.32
CA GLY A 90 -18.14 6.74 -0.10
C GLY A 90 -19.16 7.87 -0.26
N ILE A 91 -18.96 8.73 -1.26
CA ILE A 91 -19.91 9.80 -1.61
C ILE A 91 -21.21 9.10 -2.06
N SER A 92 -22.14 8.88 -1.13
CA SER A 92 -23.53 8.69 -1.51
C SER A 92 -23.95 10.01 -2.14
N GLN A 93 -24.07 10.04 -3.48
CA GLN A 93 -24.65 11.18 -4.16
C GLN A 93 -25.94 11.57 -3.41
N PRO A 94 -26.14 12.86 -3.11
CA PRO A 94 -27.42 13.29 -2.55
C PRO A 94 -28.47 12.93 -3.60
N ARG A 95 -29.35 11.99 -3.27
CA ARG A 95 -30.60 11.84 -4.01
C ARG A 95 -31.31 13.17 -3.90
N ASN A 96 -31.43 13.86 -5.04
CA ASN A 96 -32.38 14.95 -5.20
C ASN A 96 -33.75 14.45 -4.73
N VAL A 97 -34.17 14.87 -3.55
CA VAL A 97 -35.57 14.81 -3.14
C VAL A 97 -35.89 16.17 -2.56
N SER A 98 -36.75 16.87 -3.30
CA SER A 98 -37.41 18.09 -2.95
C SER A 98 -38.02 18.03 -1.54
N SER A 99 -38.00 19.20 -0.91
CA SER A 99 -38.73 19.58 0.30
C SER A 99 -40.20 19.13 0.38
N SER A 100 -40.68 19.09 1.64
CA SER A 100 -42.06 18.87 2.15
C SER A 100 -42.33 17.41 2.54
N GLU A 101 -42.83 17.02 3.73
CA GLU A 101 -43.47 17.69 4.87
C GLU A 101 -43.52 16.68 6.06
N ILE A 102 -43.33 17.20 7.27
CA ILE A 102 -44.08 16.95 8.54
C ILE A 102 -44.12 15.53 9.17
N THR A 103 -43.89 15.59 10.50
CA THR A 103 -43.94 14.63 11.62
C THR A 103 -44.99 13.51 11.60
N GLU A 104 -44.65 12.35 12.18
CA GLU A 104 -45.29 11.86 13.42
C GLU A 104 -44.56 10.66 14.05
N VAL A 105 -44.60 10.66 15.37
CA VAL A 105 -44.07 9.69 16.35
C VAL A 105 -45.14 8.64 16.59
N ASP A 106 -44.81 7.35 16.65
CA ASP A 106 -45.54 6.45 17.56
C ASP A 106 -44.70 5.24 18.00
N GLU A 107 -44.83 4.92 19.28
CA GLU A 107 -44.21 3.80 19.98
C GLU A 107 -45.21 2.63 20.15
N LEU A 108 -44.64 1.44 20.40
CA LEU A 108 -45.20 0.27 21.12
C LEU A 108 -46.09 -0.76 20.37
N SER A 109 -45.47 -1.95 20.18
CA SER A 109 -45.81 -3.21 20.88
C SER A 109 -46.13 -4.48 20.06
N GLN A 110 -45.27 -5.49 20.31
CA GLN A 110 -45.51 -6.93 20.48
C GLN A 110 -45.96 -7.86 19.33
N ASN A 111 -45.03 -8.79 19.04
CA ASN A 111 -45.19 -10.24 18.88
C ASN A 111 -46.12 -10.80 17.81
N THR A 112 -45.52 -11.48 16.83
CA THR A 112 -45.82 -12.90 16.57
C THR A 112 -44.66 -13.56 15.80
N ASN A 113 -44.30 -14.75 16.28
CA ASN A 113 -43.28 -15.62 15.70
C ASN A 113 -43.69 -16.05 14.30
N ASP A 114 -42.84 -15.82 13.31
CA ASP A 114 -42.77 -16.74 12.19
C ASP A 114 -41.35 -16.89 11.63
N SER A 115 -40.96 -18.15 11.56
CA SER A 115 -39.62 -18.63 11.29
C SER A 115 -39.31 -18.57 9.79
N LYS A 116 -38.71 -17.47 9.33
CA LYS A 116 -38.05 -17.41 8.01
C LYS A 116 -36.73 -16.67 8.12
N LEU A 117 -35.64 -17.42 7.93
CA LEU A 117 -34.28 -16.91 7.77
C LEU A 117 -34.28 -15.73 6.78
N PRO A 118 -33.73 -14.55 7.13
CA PRO A 118 -33.46 -13.54 6.13
C PRO A 118 -32.24 -14.01 5.34
N ARG A 119 -32.49 -14.45 4.09
CA ARG A 119 -31.45 -14.56 3.06
C ARG A 119 -30.74 -13.20 3.00
N SER A 120 -29.52 -13.13 3.52
CA SER A 120 -28.68 -11.96 3.40
C SER A 120 -28.43 -11.74 1.90
N LYS A 121 -29.05 -10.69 1.36
CA LYS A 121 -28.55 -10.08 0.14
C LYS A 121 -27.18 -9.53 0.52
N SER A 122 -26.13 -10.25 0.16
CA SER A 122 -24.76 -9.79 0.25
C SER A 122 -24.70 -8.45 -0.49
N SER A 123 -24.69 -7.34 0.25
CA SER A 123 -24.14 -6.12 -0.30
C SER A 123 -22.75 -6.47 -0.78
N LEU A 124 -22.51 -6.32 -2.08
CA LEU A 124 -21.19 -6.43 -2.66
C LEU A 124 -20.35 -5.34 -2.00
N GLY A 125 -19.70 -5.67 -0.88
CA GLY A 125 -19.09 -4.72 0.02
C GLY A 125 -17.97 -3.99 -0.71
N THR A 126 -18.22 -2.76 -1.12
CA THR A 126 -17.19 -1.86 -1.64
C THR A 126 -16.10 -1.76 -0.58
N LYS A 127 -14.86 -2.13 -0.95
CA LYS A 127 -13.71 -2.02 -0.03
C LYS A 127 -13.60 -0.58 0.49
N PRO A 128 -13.18 -0.39 1.76
CA PRO A 128 -12.99 0.95 2.29
C PRO A 128 -11.90 1.69 1.50
N MET A 129 -12.29 2.81 0.88
CA MET A 129 -11.34 3.70 0.22
C MET A 129 -10.65 4.55 1.29
N TYR A 130 -9.33 4.63 1.25
CA TYR A 130 -8.56 5.44 2.20
C TYR A 130 -8.02 6.71 1.53
N MET A 131 -7.81 7.74 2.34
CA MET A 131 -7.17 8.98 1.95
C MET A 131 -5.98 9.25 2.88
N TYR A 132 -4.86 9.65 2.31
CA TYR A 132 -3.62 9.95 3.02
C TYR A 132 -3.43 11.45 3.09
N GLY A 133 -3.23 11.99 4.29
CA GLY A 133 -2.91 13.39 4.50
C GLY A 133 -1.48 13.54 4.98
N PHE A 134 -0.63 14.15 4.15
CA PHE A 134 0.72 14.52 4.52
C PHE A 134 0.71 15.95 5.03
N VAL A 135 1.30 16.20 6.21
CA VAL A 135 1.16 17.45 6.96
C VAL A 135 2.53 18.07 7.16
N PHE A 136 2.65 19.35 6.85
CA PHE A 136 3.69 20.25 7.35
C PHE A 136 3.04 21.16 8.39
N ASN A 137 3.38 21.00 9.67
CA ASN A 137 2.88 21.85 10.75
C ASN A 137 3.99 22.79 11.21
N ARG A 138 3.68 24.08 11.29
CA ARG A 138 4.55 25.11 11.85
C ARG A 138 3.96 25.62 13.15
N GLN A 139 4.80 25.68 14.17
CA GLN A 139 4.51 26.31 15.45
C GLN A 139 5.51 27.45 15.66
N ARG A 140 5.00 28.67 15.80
CA ARG A 140 5.82 29.86 16.06
C ARG A 140 5.40 30.47 17.39
N HIS A 141 6.36 30.71 18.28
CA HIS A 141 6.11 31.52 19.46
C HIS A 141 5.97 32.99 19.05
N ASP A 142 4.92 33.66 19.53
CA ASP A 142 4.64 35.06 19.26
C ASP A 142 3.85 35.65 20.43
N GLU A 143 4.54 36.35 21.33
CA GLU A 143 3.97 36.97 22.53
C GLU A 143 2.91 38.05 22.22
N ARG A 144 2.88 38.57 20.98
CA ARG A 144 1.86 39.55 20.56
C ARG A 144 0.49 38.91 20.34
N LEU A 145 0.46 37.60 20.11
CA LEU A 145 -0.78 36.85 19.95
C LEU A 145 -1.35 36.48 21.33
N ARG A 146 -2.68 36.46 21.46
CA ARG A 146 -3.36 36.13 22.74
C ARG A 146 -2.93 34.79 23.35
N ARG A 147 -2.48 33.84 22.52
CA ARG A 147 -2.00 32.51 22.92
C ARG A 147 -0.49 32.44 23.18
N GLY A 148 0.24 33.51 22.89
CA GLY A 148 1.71 33.49 22.87
C GLY A 148 2.29 32.71 21.69
N GLY A 149 1.51 32.38 20.65
CA GLY A 149 2.02 31.69 19.46
C GLY A 149 0.99 31.42 18.37
N GLU A 150 1.50 31.13 17.18
CA GLU A 150 0.78 30.77 15.97
C GLU A 150 1.02 29.28 15.65
N GLN A 151 -0.03 28.56 15.27
CA GLN A 151 0.06 27.19 14.76
C GLN A 151 -0.74 27.07 13.48
N LYS A 152 -0.08 26.61 12.41
CA LYS A 152 -0.68 26.48 11.09
C LYS A 152 -0.12 25.25 10.37
N SER A 153 -0.99 24.55 9.64
CA SER A 153 -0.66 23.33 8.92
C SER A 153 -0.94 23.47 7.43
N VAL A 154 -0.02 22.94 6.64
CA VAL A 154 -0.07 22.85 5.17
C VAL A 154 -0.15 21.37 4.82
N VAL A 155 -1.21 20.94 4.13
CA VAL A 155 -1.55 19.52 3.96
C VAL A 155 -1.71 19.15 2.50
N ILE A 156 -1.18 17.99 2.11
CA ILE A 156 -1.42 17.35 0.82
C ILE A 156 -2.27 16.09 1.04
N LEU A 157 -3.45 16.05 0.43
CA LEU A 157 -4.33 14.88 0.43
C LEU A 157 -4.13 14.07 -0.85
N SER A 158 -3.97 12.75 -0.73
CA SER A 158 -3.82 11.84 -1.88
C SER A 158 -4.50 10.49 -1.63
N HIS A 159 -4.93 9.83 -2.70
CA HIS A 159 -5.40 8.44 -2.66
C HIS A 159 -4.26 7.44 -2.47
N SER A 160 -3.03 7.82 -2.81
CA SER A 160 -1.87 6.93 -2.76
C SER A 160 -0.84 7.39 -1.71
N PRO A 161 -0.23 6.46 -0.95
CA PRO A 161 0.74 6.78 0.09
C PRO A 161 2.15 7.03 -0.48
N TYR A 162 2.31 7.96 -1.43
CA TYR A 162 3.62 8.27 -2.04
C TYR A 162 4.48 9.19 -1.15
N SER A 163 4.95 8.66 -0.02
CA SER A 163 5.83 9.37 0.93
C SER A 163 7.06 9.98 0.27
N THR A 164 7.67 9.28 -0.70
CA THR A 164 8.83 9.75 -1.47
C THR A 164 8.55 10.95 -2.37
N VAL A 165 7.29 11.24 -2.64
CA VAL A 165 6.84 12.41 -3.42
C VAL A 165 6.38 13.52 -2.48
N PHE A 166 5.46 13.18 -1.57
CA PHE A 166 4.74 14.19 -0.80
C PHE A 166 5.54 14.75 0.38
N LYS A 167 6.43 13.99 1.02
CA LYS A 167 7.31 14.55 2.07
C LYS A 167 8.28 15.59 1.49
N PRO A 168 9.03 15.33 0.40
CA PRO A 168 9.88 16.37 -0.21
C PRO A 168 9.08 17.54 -0.79
N LEU A 169 7.91 17.27 -1.38
CA LEU A 169 7.05 18.33 -1.89
C LEU A 169 6.58 19.27 -0.75
N LEU A 170 6.22 18.73 0.41
CA LEU A 170 5.87 19.53 1.59
C LEU A 170 7.03 20.34 2.16
N GLN A 171 8.26 19.83 2.07
CA GLN A 171 9.45 20.60 2.47
C GLN A 171 9.65 21.85 1.60
N ILE A 172 9.10 21.86 0.38
CA ILE A 172 9.09 23.03 -0.52
C ILE A 172 7.82 23.86 -0.30
N MET A 173 6.66 23.22 -0.37
CA MET A 173 5.34 23.85 -0.32
C MET A 173 5.06 24.53 1.03
N GLY A 174 5.47 23.91 2.15
CA GLY A 174 5.29 24.45 3.49
C GLY A 174 5.90 25.83 3.64
N PRO A 175 7.23 25.98 3.55
CA PRO A 175 7.90 27.28 3.60
C PRO A 175 7.38 28.28 2.57
N LEU A 176 7.14 27.84 1.32
CA LEU A 176 6.64 28.71 0.26
C LEU A 176 5.27 29.31 0.59
N TYR A 177 4.36 28.53 1.19
CA TYR A 177 3.05 29.05 1.62
C TYR A 177 3.20 30.12 2.72
N PHE A 178 4.14 29.96 3.66
CA PHE A 178 4.38 31.00 4.67
C PHE A 178 5.01 32.28 4.09
N ASP A 179 5.66 32.20 2.92
CA ASP A 179 6.28 33.36 2.27
C ASP A 179 5.30 34.11 1.35
N ILE A 180 4.50 33.40 0.54
CA ILE A 180 3.63 34.00 -0.50
C ILE A 180 2.14 33.65 -0.39
N GLY A 181 1.72 32.94 0.66
CA GLY A 181 0.32 32.60 0.94
C GLY A 181 -0.33 31.72 -0.14
N ARG A 182 -1.61 31.96 -0.41
CA ARG A 182 -2.44 31.22 -1.38
C ARG A 182 -1.80 31.02 -2.76
N ARG A 183 -1.01 31.99 -3.24
CA ARG A 183 -0.30 31.89 -4.53
C ARG A 183 0.65 30.69 -4.58
N ALA A 184 1.18 30.26 -3.43
CA ALA A 184 1.98 29.05 -3.34
C ALA A 184 1.20 27.81 -3.79
N LEU A 185 -0.06 27.68 -3.38
CA LEU A 185 -0.90 26.52 -3.72
C LEU A 185 -1.15 26.47 -5.23
N GLU A 186 -1.47 27.60 -5.83
CA GLU A 186 -1.69 27.72 -7.28
C GLU A 186 -0.43 27.38 -8.08
N HIS A 187 0.74 27.86 -7.64
CA HIS A 187 2.01 27.54 -8.28
C HIS A 187 2.37 26.05 -8.16
N ILE A 188 2.24 25.47 -6.97
CA ILE A 188 2.52 24.04 -6.76
C ILE A 188 1.52 23.18 -7.55
N ALA A 189 0.24 23.52 -7.55
CA ALA A 189 -0.77 22.83 -8.34
C ALA A 189 -0.47 22.86 -9.85
N ALA A 190 -0.04 24.02 -10.37
CA ALA A 190 0.37 24.14 -11.77
C ALA A 190 1.55 23.22 -12.10
N TYR A 191 2.58 23.17 -11.26
CA TYR A 191 3.71 22.26 -11.48
C TYR A 191 3.32 20.79 -11.38
N VAL A 192 2.51 20.40 -10.39
CA VAL A 192 2.05 19.00 -10.23
C VAL A 192 1.17 18.58 -11.42
N SER A 193 0.38 19.48 -11.98
CA SER A 193 -0.44 19.19 -13.17
C SER A 193 0.38 18.87 -14.43
N MET A 194 1.66 19.28 -14.47
CA MET A 194 2.60 18.97 -15.55
C MET A 194 3.28 17.61 -15.40
N TRP A 195 3.11 16.94 -14.25
CA TRP A 195 3.76 15.66 -14.01
C TRP A 195 3.15 14.57 -14.90
N PRO A 196 3.98 13.62 -15.40
CA PRO A 196 3.45 12.43 -16.05
C PRO A 196 2.56 11.64 -15.07
N ALA A 197 1.66 10.81 -15.61
CA ALA A 197 0.85 9.93 -14.77
C ALA A 197 1.75 9.05 -13.87
N PRO A 198 1.39 8.81 -12.61
CA PRO A 198 2.19 8.01 -11.70
C PRO A 198 2.38 6.60 -12.27
N VAL A 199 3.63 6.14 -12.34
CA VAL A 199 3.98 4.78 -12.80
C VAL A 199 4.57 4.00 -11.62
N PRO A 200 3.77 3.17 -10.92
CA PRO A 200 4.23 2.37 -9.78
C PRO A 200 5.45 1.50 -10.11
N GLY A 201 6.38 1.36 -9.16
CA GLY A 201 7.58 0.54 -9.29
C GLY A 201 8.70 1.13 -10.15
N LYS A 202 8.51 2.32 -10.75
CA LYS A 202 9.55 3.03 -11.51
C LYS A 202 10.04 4.25 -10.71
N GLN A 203 11.31 4.60 -10.95
CA GLN A 203 11.83 5.90 -10.52
C GLN A 203 11.31 6.98 -11.48
N MET A 204 10.77 8.05 -10.92
CA MET A 204 10.22 9.19 -11.66
C MET A 204 11.01 10.46 -11.31
N GLU A 205 11.21 11.30 -12.31
CA GLU A 205 11.78 12.63 -12.16
C GLU A 205 10.65 13.65 -12.34
N LEU A 206 10.28 14.33 -11.26
CA LEU A 206 9.11 15.19 -11.17
C LEU A 206 9.56 16.66 -11.07
N PRO A 207 9.37 17.48 -12.12
CA PRO A 207 9.83 18.86 -12.13
C PRO A 207 9.01 19.74 -11.17
N ILE A 208 9.67 20.57 -10.38
CA ILE A 208 9.02 21.55 -9.50
C ILE A 208 9.80 22.87 -9.53
N GLY A 209 9.29 23.87 -10.25
CA GLY A 209 10.01 25.14 -10.48
C GLY A 209 11.39 24.93 -11.08
N ASN A 210 12.44 25.26 -10.33
CA ASN A 210 13.85 25.06 -10.73
C ASN A 210 14.49 23.78 -10.14
N ALA A 211 13.71 22.99 -9.39
CA ALA A 211 14.16 21.75 -8.76
C ALA A 211 13.55 20.53 -9.47
N LEU A 212 14.15 19.37 -9.22
CA LEU A 212 13.71 18.09 -9.75
C LEU A 212 13.60 17.10 -8.60
N LEU A 213 12.39 16.61 -8.33
CA LEU A 213 12.16 15.59 -7.31
C LEU A 213 12.36 14.21 -7.93
N LYS A 214 13.32 13.45 -7.40
CA LYS A 214 13.53 12.05 -7.79
C LYS A 214 12.78 11.16 -6.80
N ALA A 215 11.69 10.55 -7.23
CA ALA A 215 10.85 9.72 -6.38
C ALA A 215 10.75 8.30 -6.93
N HIS A 216 10.90 7.30 -6.07
CA HIS A 216 10.58 5.92 -6.42
C HIS A 216 9.17 5.61 -5.92
N LEU A 217 8.27 5.22 -6.83
CA LEU A 217 6.90 4.85 -6.45
C LEU A 217 6.86 3.38 -6.03
N PRO A 218 6.12 3.02 -4.97
CA PRO A 218 5.93 1.62 -4.58
C PRO A 218 5.40 0.78 -5.76
N PRO A 219 5.83 -0.48 -5.90
CA PRO A 219 5.30 -1.38 -6.93
C PRO A 219 3.79 -1.60 -6.81
N VAL A 220 3.11 -1.88 -7.94
CA VAL A 220 1.65 -2.12 -7.99
C VAL A 220 1.21 -3.18 -6.98
N HIS A 221 1.98 -4.26 -6.84
CA HIS A 221 1.64 -5.36 -5.93
C HIS A 221 1.71 -4.98 -4.44
N SER A 222 2.30 -3.83 -4.11
CA SER A 222 2.36 -3.29 -2.75
C SER A 222 1.23 -2.29 -2.45
N LEU A 223 0.53 -1.79 -3.47
CA LEU A 223 -0.56 -0.82 -3.31
C LEU A 223 -1.91 -1.52 -3.01
N PRO A 224 -2.78 -0.89 -2.20
CA PRO A 224 -4.17 -1.30 -2.07
C PRO A 224 -4.84 -1.21 -3.44
N MET A 225 -5.52 -2.28 -3.89
CA MET A 225 -6.29 -2.22 -5.14
C MET A 225 -7.66 -1.61 -4.87
N ASP A 226 -7.91 -0.47 -5.49
CA ASP A 226 -9.25 -0.05 -5.86
C ASP A 226 -9.67 -0.83 -7.13
N GLY A 227 -10.97 -1.05 -7.31
CA GLY A 227 -11.54 -2.08 -8.20
C GLY A 227 -10.88 -2.30 -9.57
N GLU A 228 -10.77 -3.58 -9.92
CA GLU A 228 -10.74 -4.14 -11.28
C GLU A 228 -9.83 -3.52 -12.36
N THR A 229 -8.50 -3.67 -12.26
CA THR A 229 -7.69 -3.97 -13.48
C THR A 229 -6.32 -4.54 -13.13
N PHE A 230 -5.98 -5.71 -13.67
CA PHE A 230 -4.59 -6.18 -13.75
C PHE A 230 -4.04 -5.81 -15.14
N SER A 231 -3.29 -4.70 -15.23
CA SER A 231 -2.57 -4.33 -16.46
C SER A 231 -1.38 -5.27 -16.70
N GLU A 232 -0.94 -5.46 -17.95
CA GLU A 232 0.24 -6.27 -18.31
C GLU A 232 1.52 -5.83 -17.58
N GLU A 233 1.66 -4.55 -17.21
CA GLU A 233 2.80 -4.09 -16.40
C GLU A 233 2.78 -4.64 -14.95
N SER A 234 1.64 -5.15 -14.47
CA SER A 234 1.51 -5.75 -13.14
C SER A 234 2.09 -7.17 -13.06
N THR A 235 2.17 -7.89 -14.19
CA THR A 235 2.69 -9.26 -14.22
C THR A 235 4.22 -9.28 -14.23
N SER A 236 4.86 -8.33 -14.93
CA SER A 236 6.33 -8.21 -14.99
C SER A 236 6.96 -7.78 -13.65
N SER A 237 6.28 -6.90 -12.90
CA SER A 237 6.74 -6.44 -11.57
C SER A 237 6.65 -7.53 -10.48
N MET A 238 5.96 -8.65 -10.74
CA MET A 238 5.72 -9.73 -9.79
C MET A 238 6.55 -10.99 -10.09
N ALA A 239 7.45 -10.94 -11.08
CA ALA A 239 8.34 -12.04 -11.39
C ALA A 239 9.15 -12.45 -10.14
N PRO A 240 9.20 -13.75 -9.80
CA PRO A 240 10.19 -14.23 -8.85
C PRO A 240 11.57 -14.01 -9.48
N PHE A 241 12.59 -13.76 -8.67
CA PHE A 241 13.99 -13.55 -9.07
C PHE A 241 14.33 -12.09 -9.37
N LEU A 242 14.92 -11.46 -8.35
CA LEU A 242 15.68 -10.22 -8.42
C LEU A 242 16.64 -10.28 -9.63
N PRO A 243 16.54 -9.37 -10.61
CA PRO A 243 17.67 -9.08 -11.47
C PRO A 243 18.79 -8.58 -10.57
N ASN A 244 19.86 -9.36 -10.52
CA ASN A 244 21.10 -9.01 -9.84
C ASN A 244 21.59 -7.67 -10.43
N ASN A 245 21.64 -6.61 -9.61
CA ASN A 245 22.29 -5.30 -9.82
C ASN A 245 21.43 -4.02 -9.79
N GLN A 246 20.11 -4.07 -9.55
CA GLN A 246 19.35 -2.84 -9.25
C GLN A 246 18.50 -3.03 -7.98
N SER A 247 18.81 -2.24 -6.95
CA SER A 247 18.03 -2.16 -5.71
C SER A 247 16.70 -1.46 -5.97
N VAL A 248 15.77 -2.14 -6.64
CA VAL A 248 14.39 -1.64 -6.79
C VAL A 248 13.72 -1.73 -5.42
N PRO A 249 13.36 -0.60 -4.79
CA PRO A 249 12.66 -0.62 -3.52
C PRO A 249 11.39 -1.47 -3.55
N GLN A 250 11.24 -2.34 -2.57
CA GLN A 250 10.10 -3.25 -2.45
C GLN A 250 9.21 -2.79 -1.29
N GLY A 251 7.89 -2.86 -1.48
CA GLY A 251 6.90 -2.54 -0.44
C GLY A 251 6.54 -1.07 -0.31
N LEU A 252 5.50 -0.81 0.50
CA LEU A 252 5.11 0.54 0.91
C LEU A 252 6.15 1.12 1.89
N PHE A 253 6.33 2.43 1.85
CA PHE A 253 7.20 3.17 2.78
C PHE A 253 8.65 2.64 2.87
N HIS A 254 9.20 2.22 1.72
CA HIS A 254 10.59 1.76 1.62
C HIS A 254 11.60 2.85 1.99
N ASP A 255 11.19 4.12 1.96
CA ASP A 255 11.97 5.30 2.37
C ASP A 255 12.13 5.43 3.89
N SER A 256 11.32 4.73 4.70
CA SER A 256 11.38 4.85 6.16
C SER A 256 12.74 4.39 6.70
N ASP A 257 13.25 5.09 7.71
CA ASP A 257 14.51 4.74 8.37
C ASP A 257 14.27 3.74 9.50
N LEU A 258 14.39 2.44 9.19
CA LEU A 258 14.23 1.36 10.18
C LEU A 258 15.30 1.41 11.27
N PHE A 259 16.54 1.76 10.90
CA PHE A 259 17.65 1.78 11.85
C PHE A 259 17.50 2.95 12.81
N GLY A 260 17.29 4.16 12.30
CA GLY A 260 17.11 5.36 13.11
C GLY A 260 15.89 5.25 14.04
N THR A 261 14.77 4.77 13.52
CA THR A 261 13.50 4.71 14.28
C THR A 261 13.49 3.64 15.37
N PHE A 262 14.07 2.46 15.11
CA PHE A 262 14.09 1.33 16.05
C PHE A 262 15.46 1.12 16.69
N ARG A 263 16.26 2.18 16.85
CA ARG A 263 17.66 2.10 17.28
C ARG A 263 17.86 1.36 18.61
N GLY A 264 17.03 1.59 19.62
CA GLY A 264 17.08 0.81 20.88
C GLY A 264 16.27 -0.49 20.86
N LEU A 265 15.59 -0.80 19.75
CA LEU A 265 14.75 -1.99 19.56
C LEU A 265 15.26 -2.93 18.45
N LEU A 266 16.53 -2.80 18.03
CA LEU A 266 17.08 -3.59 16.92
C LEU A 266 16.97 -5.11 17.13
N LEU A 267 17.15 -5.59 18.36
CA LEU A 267 17.00 -7.02 18.70
C LEU A 267 15.54 -7.50 18.57
N GLN A 268 14.57 -6.59 18.66
CA GLN A 268 13.14 -6.86 18.65
C GLN A 268 12.54 -6.80 17.25
N LEU A 269 13.29 -6.36 16.23
CA LEU A 269 12.80 -6.26 14.86
C LEU A 269 12.25 -7.59 14.30
N TRP A 270 12.81 -8.74 14.67
CA TRP A 270 12.28 -10.05 14.25
C TRP A 270 10.92 -10.38 14.88
N LEU A 271 10.72 -9.99 16.14
CA LEU A 271 9.41 -10.12 16.80
C LEU A 271 8.41 -9.20 16.12
N LEU A 272 8.77 -7.93 15.86
CA LEU A 272 7.92 -6.98 15.15
C LEU A 272 7.56 -7.46 13.74
N TRP A 273 8.53 -8.03 13.02
CA TRP A 273 8.31 -8.66 11.73
C TRP A 273 7.28 -9.79 11.81
N GLU A 274 7.39 -10.68 12.81
CA GLU A 274 6.41 -11.75 13.00
C GLU A 274 5.01 -11.21 13.30
N LEU A 275 4.89 -10.27 14.24
CA LEU A 275 3.60 -9.68 14.61
C LEU A 275 2.93 -9.03 13.40
N GLN A 276 3.70 -8.28 12.60
CA GLN A 276 3.20 -7.67 11.37
C GLN A 276 2.83 -8.72 10.31
N LEU A 277 3.62 -9.79 10.18
CA LEU A 277 3.39 -10.88 9.22
C LEU A 277 2.05 -11.57 9.46
N ILE A 278 1.73 -11.89 10.71
CA ILE A 278 0.47 -12.56 11.09
C ILE A 278 -0.69 -11.59 11.35
N GLY A 279 -0.42 -10.28 11.34
CA GLY A 279 -1.41 -9.22 11.52
C GLY A 279 -1.94 -9.07 12.94
N GLU A 280 -1.06 -9.23 13.94
CA GLU A 280 -1.41 -8.94 15.33
C GLU A 280 -1.61 -7.43 15.55
N PRO A 281 -2.53 -7.03 16.45
CA PRO A 281 -2.76 -5.62 16.75
C PRO A 281 -1.61 -4.99 17.54
N ILE A 282 -1.09 -3.85 17.07
CA ILE A 282 0.10 -3.19 17.64
C ILE A 282 -0.20 -1.71 17.92
N LEU A 283 0.08 -1.28 19.15
CA LEU A 283 0.08 0.14 19.53
C LEU A 283 1.51 0.65 19.59
N ILE A 284 1.83 1.64 18.76
CA ILE A 284 3.10 2.36 18.74
C ILE A 284 2.92 3.67 19.49
N ILE A 285 3.82 3.93 20.44
CA ILE A 285 3.90 5.15 21.23
C ILE A 285 5.18 5.87 20.86
N ALA A 286 5.06 7.14 20.47
CA ALA A 286 6.20 7.99 20.17
C ALA A 286 6.08 9.36 20.86
N PRO A 287 7.18 10.09 21.06
CA PRO A 287 7.12 11.43 21.65
C PRO A 287 6.46 12.44 20.71
N THR A 288 6.67 12.31 19.40
CA THR A 288 6.25 13.29 18.39
C THR A 288 5.53 12.62 17.21
N PRO A 289 4.61 13.32 16.50
CA PRO A 289 3.94 12.76 15.33
C PRO A 289 4.89 12.29 14.21
N PRO A 290 6.00 13.00 13.87
CA PRO A 290 6.96 12.51 12.90
C PRO A 290 7.58 11.15 13.29
N GLN A 291 8.04 11.01 14.53
CA GLN A 291 8.60 9.74 15.02
C GLN A 291 7.54 8.63 15.03
N CYS A 292 6.30 8.99 15.35
CA CYS A 292 5.16 8.08 15.36
C CYS A 292 4.88 7.51 13.96
N CYS A 293 4.70 8.39 12.98
CA CYS A 293 4.35 7.96 11.63
C CYS A 293 5.52 7.22 10.95
N GLU A 294 6.77 7.59 11.23
CA GLU A 294 7.95 6.84 10.76
C GLU A 294 8.01 5.43 11.35
N ALA A 295 7.65 5.25 12.63
CA ALA A 295 7.63 3.92 13.24
C ALA A 295 6.52 3.02 12.66
N VAL A 296 5.32 3.56 12.45
CA VAL A 296 4.23 2.83 11.77
C VAL A 296 4.63 2.50 10.33
N ALA A 297 5.16 3.46 9.58
CA ALA A 297 5.62 3.27 8.20
C ALA A 297 6.74 2.21 8.11
N GLY A 298 7.72 2.30 9.01
CA GLY A 298 8.80 1.33 9.15
C GLY A 298 8.28 -0.08 9.41
N LEU A 299 7.34 -0.24 10.33
CA LEU A 299 6.74 -1.54 10.63
C LEU A 299 5.96 -2.12 9.45
N VAL A 300 5.11 -1.33 8.80
CA VAL A 300 4.37 -1.74 7.58
C VAL A 300 5.33 -2.20 6.48
N SER A 301 6.45 -1.50 6.33
CA SER A 301 7.45 -1.78 5.30
C SER A 301 8.33 -3.00 5.61
N LEU A 302 8.33 -3.49 6.86
CA LEU A 302 9.23 -4.54 7.34
C LEU A 302 8.94 -5.91 6.71
N VAL A 303 7.68 -6.14 6.30
CA VAL A 303 7.22 -7.41 5.70
C VAL A 303 7.33 -7.42 4.18
N ALA A 304 7.96 -6.42 3.55
CA ALA A 304 8.18 -6.47 2.10
C ALA A 304 8.91 -7.78 1.68
N PRO A 305 8.53 -8.44 0.57
CA PRO A 305 7.61 -7.96 -0.48
C PRO A 305 6.15 -8.40 -0.29
N LEU A 306 5.77 -8.87 0.90
CA LEU A 306 4.38 -9.22 1.23
C LEU A 306 3.48 -7.98 1.13
N LEU A 307 2.28 -8.14 0.59
CA LEU A 307 1.25 -7.12 0.66
C LEU A 307 0.73 -7.00 2.09
N CYS A 308 1.05 -5.89 2.76
CA CYS A 308 0.49 -5.57 4.06
C CYS A 308 -1.00 -5.20 3.93
N SER A 309 -1.88 -6.10 4.36
CA SER A 309 -3.33 -5.92 4.36
C SER A 309 -3.89 -5.52 5.73
N VAL A 310 -3.03 -5.51 6.76
CA VAL A 310 -3.33 -4.99 8.10
C VAL A 310 -3.63 -3.49 8.01
N ASP A 311 -4.70 -3.03 8.69
CA ASP A 311 -4.99 -1.60 8.71
C ASP A 311 -3.92 -0.87 9.53
N PHE A 312 -3.63 0.38 9.19
CA PHE A 312 -2.64 1.16 9.92
C PHE A 312 -3.06 2.62 9.96
N ARG A 313 -2.89 3.23 11.14
CA ARG A 313 -3.12 4.64 11.42
C ARG A 313 -1.78 5.24 11.84
N PRO A 314 -1.02 5.88 10.93
CA PRO A 314 0.32 6.39 11.21
C PRO A 314 0.34 7.45 12.32
N TYR A 315 -0.76 8.20 12.43
CA TYR A 315 -1.04 9.12 13.50
C TYR A 315 -2.52 9.02 13.85
N PHE A 316 -2.82 8.53 15.05
CA PHE A 316 -4.16 8.25 15.55
C PHE A 316 -4.47 9.18 16.73
N THR A 317 -5.63 9.83 16.68
CA THR A 317 -6.05 10.80 17.69
C THR A 317 -7.41 10.40 18.27
N ILE A 318 -7.81 11.06 19.36
CA ILE A 318 -9.13 10.84 19.99
C ILE A 318 -10.29 11.28 19.09
N HIS A 319 -10.00 12.10 18.08
CA HIS A 319 -10.97 12.61 17.10
C HIS A 319 -11.21 11.62 15.95
N ASP A 320 -10.44 10.53 15.89
CA ASP A 320 -10.66 9.49 14.90
C ASP A 320 -12.06 8.87 15.08
N PRO A 321 -12.88 8.77 14.02
CA PRO A 321 -14.23 8.21 14.13
C PRO A 321 -14.28 6.77 14.66
N GLU A 322 -13.18 6.01 14.54
CA GLU A 322 -13.11 4.64 15.05
C GLU A 322 -12.75 4.58 16.54
N PHE A 323 -12.25 5.66 17.14
CA PHE A 323 -11.79 5.68 18.53
C PHE A 323 -12.86 5.24 19.52
N SER A 324 -14.08 5.78 19.43
CA SER A 324 -15.17 5.43 20.34
C SER A 324 -15.50 3.94 20.30
N ARG A 325 -15.44 3.31 19.11
CA ARG A 325 -15.67 1.86 18.95
C ARG A 325 -14.54 1.03 19.54
N LEU A 326 -13.29 1.43 19.29
CA LEU A 326 -12.11 0.72 19.80
C LEU A 326 -12.00 0.82 21.32
N ASN A 327 -12.31 1.98 21.90
CA ASN A 327 -12.31 2.21 23.35
C ASN A 327 -13.47 1.50 24.07
N ALA A 328 -14.58 1.22 23.37
CA ALA A 328 -15.74 0.51 23.93
C ALA A 328 -15.59 -1.03 23.91
N LEU A 329 -14.48 -1.57 23.40
CA LEU A 329 -14.24 -3.01 23.39
C LEU A 329 -14.17 -3.57 24.81
N GLN A 330 -14.98 -4.59 25.09
CA GLN A 330 -15.01 -5.26 26.38
C GLN A 330 -13.70 -6.00 26.67
N ASP A 331 -13.38 -6.19 27.95
CA ASP A 331 -12.20 -6.93 28.37
C ASP A 331 -12.26 -8.38 27.85
N GLY A 332 -11.18 -8.82 27.19
CA GLY A 332 -11.11 -10.14 26.55
C GLY A 332 -11.63 -10.18 25.11
N ALA A 333 -12.22 -9.09 24.59
CA ALA A 333 -12.54 -8.99 23.18
C ALA A 333 -11.26 -8.97 22.33
N THR A 334 -11.30 -9.61 21.16
CA THR A 334 -10.17 -9.57 20.21
C THR A 334 -10.12 -8.19 19.56
N PHE A 335 -8.98 -7.52 19.70
CA PHE A 335 -8.74 -6.24 19.04
C PHE A 335 -8.57 -6.46 17.53
N PRO A 336 -9.12 -5.60 16.65
CA PRO A 336 -9.00 -5.76 15.21
C PRO A 336 -7.53 -5.72 14.75
N PRO A 337 -7.16 -6.42 13.66
CA PRO A 337 -5.81 -6.43 13.14
C PRO A 337 -5.43 -5.05 12.58
N MET A 338 -4.77 -4.25 13.41
CA MET A 338 -4.36 -2.89 13.03
C MET A 338 -3.10 -2.42 13.76
N VAL A 339 -2.38 -1.49 13.14
CA VAL A 339 -1.25 -0.76 13.72
C VAL A 339 -1.67 0.67 14.02
N LEU A 340 -1.61 1.08 15.29
CA LEU A 340 -1.98 2.42 15.74
C LEU A 340 -0.74 3.17 16.20
N GLY A 341 -0.42 4.29 15.56
CA GLY A 341 0.58 5.23 16.05
C GLY A 341 -0.05 6.32 16.89
N VAL A 342 0.36 6.46 18.15
CA VAL A 342 -0.11 7.51 19.06
C VAL A 342 1.06 8.24 19.74
N THR A 343 0.80 9.47 20.13
CA THR A 343 1.73 10.33 20.88
C THR A 343 1.25 10.57 22.30
N ASN A 344 -0.07 10.63 22.51
CA ASN A 344 -0.65 10.77 23.83
C ASN A 344 -0.68 9.43 24.61
N LEU A 345 -0.08 9.43 25.79
CA LEU A 345 -0.03 8.25 26.66
C LEU A 345 -1.39 7.84 27.25
N PHE A 346 -2.42 8.69 27.14
CA PHE A 346 -3.80 8.34 27.50
C PHE A 346 -4.28 7.05 26.80
N PHE A 347 -3.83 6.79 25.57
CA PHE A 347 -4.21 5.60 24.83
C PHE A 347 -3.78 4.28 25.48
N LEU A 348 -2.78 4.29 26.37
CA LEU A 348 -2.43 3.13 27.19
C LEU A 348 -3.58 2.70 28.12
N LYS A 349 -4.40 3.65 28.57
CA LYS A 349 -5.59 3.38 29.39
C LYS A 349 -6.80 3.10 28.51
N ALA A 350 -7.01 3.90 27.46
CA ALA A 350 -8.16 3.78 26.58
C ALA A 350 -8.15 2.47 25.78
N LEU A 351 -6.98 2.06 25.28
CA LEU A 351 -6.83 0.88 24.41
C LEU A 351 -6.11 -0.26 25.15
N ARG A 352 -6.51 -0.50 26.41
CA ARG A 352 -5.87 -1.49 27.30
C ARG A 352 -5.90 -2.94 26.80
N ASN A 353 -6.79 -3.24 25.86
CA ASN A 353 -6.97 -4.58 25.28
C ASN A 353 -5.99 -4.88 24.14
N ILE A 354 -5.18 -3.93 23.69
CA ILE A 354 -4.17 -4.16 22.66
C ILE A 354 -3.05 -5.04 23.23
N PRO A 355 -2.73 -6.19 22.61
CA PRO A 355 -1.79 -7.17 23.17
C PRO A 355 -0.32 -6.77 23.03
N HIS A 356 0.02 -5.93 22.04
CA HIS A 356 1.40 -5.56 21.75
C HIS A 356 1.59 -4.05 21.75
N ILE A 357 2.49 -3.58 22.60
CA ILE A 357 2.80 -2.15 22.75
C ILE A 357 4.28 -1.93 22.48
N VAL A 358 4.58 -0.95 21.64
CA VAL A 358 5.93 -0.59 21.20
C VAL A 358 6.14 0.89 21.49
N SER A 359 7.20 1.24 22.20
CA SER A 359 7.57 2.63 22.48
C SER A 359 8.88 2.95 21.77
N VAL A 360 8.90 4.03 20.99
CA VAL A 360 10.04 4.49 20.17
C VAL A 360 10.46 5.92 20.54
N GLY A 361 11.64 6.38 20.11
CA GLY A 361 11.96 7.82 20.02
C GLY A 361 12.75 8.43 21.19
N ASN A 362 13.01 7.68 22.25
CA ASN A 362 13.92 8.08 23.34
C ASN A 362 14.80 6.87 23.75
N PRO A 363 16.06 6.78 23.25
CA PRO A 363 16.92 5.66 23.60
C PRO A 363 17.17 5.63 25.10
N ALA A 364 16.96 4.46 25.72
CA ALA A 364 17.13 4.29 27.16
C ALA A 364 18.58 4.66 27.57
N VAL A 365 18.70 5.53 28.57
CA VAL A 365 19.98 5.93 29.15
C VAL A 365 20.58 4.73 29.88
N ASN A 366 21.67 4.16 29.38
CA ASN A 366 22.52 3.26 30.18
C ASN A 366 23.20 4.09 31.29
N ARG A 367 22.51 4.31 32.42
CA ARG A 367 23.14 4.79 33.66
C ARG A 367 23.89 3.62 34.30
N LEU A 368 25.08 3.29 33.78
CA LEU A 368 26.04 2.48 34.52
C LEU A 368 27.10 3.41 35.13
N ALA A 369 26.89 3.69 36.42
CA ALA A 369 27.86 4.02 37.46
C ALA A 369 29.19 4.67 37.03
N GLN A 370 29.23 6.00 37.01
CA GLN A 370 30.41 6.72 37.50
C GLN A 370 30.25 6.87 39.02
N THR A 371 30.60 5.82 39.76
CA THR A 371 31.02 6.01 41.15
C THR A 371 32.47 6.50 41.09
N SER A 372 32.64 7.79 40.86
CA SER A 372 33.91 8.48 41.02
C SER A 372 34.26 8.46 42.50
N ARG A 373 35.22 7.62 42.88
CA ARG A 373 35.92 7.76 44.16
C ARG A 373 36.53 9.16 44.20
N SER A 374 36.20 9.89 45.24
CA SER A 374 36.78 11.16 45.61
C SER A 374 38.29 11.06 45.77
N SER A 375 39.04 11.79 44.94
CA SER A 375 40.35 12.32 45.31
C SER A 375 40.57 13.65 44.61
N SER A 376 40.89 14.64 45.43
CA SER A 376 41.12 16.08 45.22
C SER A 376 41.86 16.51 43.95
N GLY A 377 41.40 17.61 43.35
CA GLY A 377 42.17 18.45 42.42
C GLY A 377 41.28 19.44 41.66
N SER A 378 41.36 20.73 41.98
CA SER A 378 40.57 21.81 41.35
C SER A 378 41.12 22.24 39.99
N VAL A 379 40.24 22.48 39.01
CA VAL A 379 40.39 23.53 37.98
C VAL A 379 38.98 23.99 37.55
N PRO A 380 38.64 25.30 37.57
CA PRO A 380 37.39 25.81 37.04
C PRO A 380 37.56 26.31 35.59
N GLY A 381 36.74 25.82 34.66
CA GLY A 381 36.61 26.40 33.31
C GLY A 381 36.27 25.40 32.20
N ALA A 382 34.97 25.17 31.96
CA ALA A 382 34.45 24.70 30.67
C ALA A 382 32.93 24.99 30.57
N PRO A 383 32.41 25.44 29.42
CA PRO A 383 31.00 25.78 29.25
C PRO A 383 30.13 24.51 29.20
N GLU A 384 28.92 24.61 29.75
CA GLU A 384 27.88 23.58 29.72
C GLU A 384 27.51 23.21 28.27
N GLY A 385 28.16 22.17 27.74
CA GLY A 385 27.89 21.59 26.44
C GLY A 385 26.83 20.50 26.52
N PHE A 386 25.88 20.56 25.59
CA PHE A 386 24.89 19.53 25.29
C PHE A 386 25.52 18.13 25.30
N GLY A 387 25.04 17.28 26.22
CA GLY A 387 25.50 15.89 26.34
C GLY A 387 24.99 15.03 25.19
N PHE A 388 25.71 15.01 24.06
CA PHE A 388 25.55 14.00 23.01
C PHE A 388 26.03 12.65 23.53
N ARG A 389 25.13 11.66 23.59
CA ARG A 389 25.34 10.39 24.30
C ARG A 389 25.70 9.25 23.36
N GLN A 390 26.87 8.68 23.63
CA GLN A 390 27.46 7.49 23.03
C GLN A 390 26.62 6.23 23.29
N LEU A 391 26.22 5.51 22.25
CA LEU A 391 25.73 4.14 22.33
C LEU A 391 26.75 3.23 21.65
N SER A 392 27.52 2.48 22.44
CA SER A 392 28.44 1.48 21.92
C SER A 392 27.63 0.31 21.36
N LEU A 393 27.62 0.13 20.03
CA LEU A 393 27.13 -1.11 19.38
C LEU A 393 27.98 -2.33 19.78
N LYS A 394 29.16 -2.10 20.39
CA LYS A 394 29.98 -3.17 20.95
C LYS A 394 29.33 -3.72 22.21
N LYS A 395 28.79 -4.93 22.04
CA LYS A 395 28.18 -5.87 23.01
C LYS A 395 26.66 -5.75 23.13
N PHE A 396 25.97 -6.44 22.22
CA PHE A 396 24.66 -7.06 22.48
C PHE A 396 24.81 -8.05 23.66
N SER A 397 24.92 -7.51 24.87
CA SER A 397 25.10 -8.25 26.11
C SER A 397 23.74 -8.77 26.62
N PRO A 398 23.67 -9.97 27.24
CA PRO A 398 22.47 -10.48 27.90
C PRO A 398 21.89 -9.54 28.98
N SER A 399 22.63 -8.53 29.42
CA SER A 399 22.17 -7.47 30.32
C SER A 399 20.98 -6.65 29.76
N ASN A 400 20.95 -6.39 28.44
CA ASN A 400 19.82 -5.70 27.81
C ASN A 400 18.55 -6.58 27.78
N LEU A 401 18.72 -7.90 27.75
CA LEU A 401 17.61 -8.86 27.89
C LEU A 401 17.04 -8.85 29.31
N LEU A 402 17.88 -8.70 30.34
CA LEU A 402 17.43 -8.61 31.74
C LEU A 402 16.62 -7.34 32.03
N ASN A 403 17.01 -6.19 31.46
CA ASN A 403 16.23 -4.95 31.57
C ASN A 403 14.88 -5.06 30.83
N ALA A 404 14.83 -5.73 29.68
CA ALA A 404 13.58 -6.04 28.99
C ALA A 404 12.65 -6.96 29.81
N VAL A 405 13.22 -7.91 30.57
CA VAL A 405 12.45 -8.77 31.50
C VAL A 405 11.90 -7.99 32.69
N LYS A 406 12.61 -6.98 33.20
CA LYS A 406 12.11 -6.10 34.27
C LYS A 406 10.96 -5.21 33.79
N LEU A 407 11.10 -4.56 32.63
CA LEU A 407 10.02 -3.74 32.06
C LEU A 407 8.75 -4.55 31.76
N ARG A 408 8.87 -5.84 31.43
CA ARG A 408 7.71 -6.73 31.28
C ARG A 408 6.91 -6.93 32.57
N ARG A 409 7.54 -6.86 33.75
CA ARG A 409 6.84 -6.99 35.04
C ARG A 409 6.03 -5.76 35.40
N ASP A 410 6.53 -4.58 35.05
CA ASP A 410 5.89 -3.29 35.38
C ASP A 410 4.76 -2.92 34.39
N GLY A 411 4.65 -3.66 33.28
CA GLY A 411 3.64 -3.43 32.24
C GLY A 411 3.86 -2.12 31.45
N PRO A 412 3.02 -1.86 30.44
CA PRO A 412 3.17 -0.70 29.54
C PRO A 412 2.86 0.64 30.24
N LEU A 413 2.12 0.61 31.36
CA LEU A 413 1.75 1.80 32.12
C LEU A 413 2.95 2.52 32.75
N CYS A 414 4.12 1.88 32.85
CA CYS A 414 5.34 2.56 33.28
C CYS A 414 5.78 3.69 32.34
N LEU A 415 5.29 3.71 31.09
CA LEU A 415 5.53 4.82 30.16
C LEU A 415 4.84 6.11 30.56
N MET A 416 3.81 6.06 31.42
CA MET A 416 3.12 7.25 31.91
C MET A 416 4.04 8.21 32.68
N THR A 417 5.19 7.73 33.16
CA THR A 417 6.17 8.55 33.87
C THR A 417 7.31 9.01 32.97
N GLU A 418 7.75 8.19 32.00
CA GLU A 418 8.85 8.51 31.08
C GLU A 418 8.67 7.79 29.73
N HIS A 419 8.88 8.50 28.62
CA HIS A 419 9.00 7.87 27.29
C HIS A 419 10.33 7.12 27.19
N LYS A 420 10.29 5.79 27.34
CA LYS A 420 11.43 4.89 27.18
C LYS A 420 11.20 3.92 26.04
N GLU A 421 12.23 3.67 25.23
CA GLU A 421 12.19 2.63 24.21
C GLU A 421 12.01 1.24 24.83
N ALA A 422 10.94 0.56 24.42
CA ALA A 422 10.56 -0.73 24.99
C ALA A 422 9.50 -1.45 24.16
N ILE A 423 9.34 -2.75 24.41
CA ILE A 423 8.27 -3.57 23.85
C ILE A 423 7.62 -4.42 24.93
N TRP A 424 6.28 -4.46 24.93
CA TRP A 424 5.47 -5.35 25.74
C TRP A 424 4.70 -6.27 24.83
N SER A 425 4.99 -7.56 24.94
CA SER A 425 4.32 -8.61 24.19
C SER A 425 4.52 -9.94 24.91
N THR A 426 3.45 -10.72 25.02
CA THR A 426 3.45 -12.10 25.52
C THR A 426 3.59 -13.12 24.38
N TYR A 427 3.69 -12.65 23.13
CA TYR A 427 3.74 -13.52 21.95
C TYR A 427 5.00 -14.38 21.95
N PRO A 428 4.87 -15.71 21.80
CA PRO A 428 6.01 -16.63 21.76
C PRO A 428 6.64 -16.62 20.36
N ALA A 429 7.50 -15.63 20.11
CA ALA A 429 8.20 -15.46 18.83
C ALA A 429 8.83 -16.77 18.32
N ALA A 430 8.61 -17.10 17.05
CA ALA A 430 9.26 -18.21 16.39
C ALA A 430 10.66 -17.86 15.87
N MET A 431 10.93 -16.59 15.54
CA MET A 431 12.18 -16.08 15.00
C MET A 431 13.14 -15.62 16.08
N LYS A 432 14.40 -16.02 15.95
CA LYS A 432 15.51 -15.52 16.77
C LYS A 432 16.10 -14.27 16.09
N PRO A 433 16.56 -13.28 16.88
CA PRO A 433 17.33 -12.17 16.34
C PRO A 433 18.59 -12.68 15.64
N ASP A 434 18.87 -12.17 14.43
CA ASP A 434 20.07 -12.54 13.69
C ASP A 434 21.23 -11.62 14.08
N THR A 435 22.01 -12.07 15.06
CA THR A 435 23.16 -11.33 15.58
C THR A 435 24.24 -11.11 14.52
N SER A 436 24.32 -11.95 13.49
CA SER A 436 25.29 -11.75 12.39
C SER A 436 24.99 -10.48 11.61
N ILE A 437 23.71 -10.17 11.39
CA ILE A 437 23.27 -8.94 10.72
C ILE A 437 23.54 -7.74 11.62
N LEU A 438 23.18 -7.85 12.90
CA LEU A 438 23.37 -6.78 13.86
C LEU A 438 24.85 -6.41 14.05
N ASN A 439 25.74 -7.40 14.01
CA ASN A 439 27.19 -7.18 14.09
C ASN A 439 27.79 -6.54 12.82
N ARG A 440 27.05 -6.52 11.69
CA ARG A 440 27.46 -5.81 10.46
C ARG A 440 27.04 -4.33 10.47
N LEU A 441 26.19 -3.92 11.41
CA LEU A 441 25.78 -2.52 11.52
C LEU A 441 26.97 -1.67 11.97
N ILE A 442 27.15 -0.54 11.29
CA ILE A 442 28.27 0.36 11.53
C ILE A 442 27.91 1.29 12.70
N ASP A 443 28.82 1.44 13.67
CA ASP A 443 28.61 2.27 14.85
C ASP A 443 28.87 3.75 14.53
N ALA A 444 27.84 4.58 14.68
CA ALA A 444 27.95 6.00 14.39
C ALA A 444 28.96 6.64 15.35
N GLY A 445 30.08 7.13 14.81
CA GLY A 445 31.02 7.96 15.56
C GLY A 445 30.38 9.27 16.04
N LEU A 446 31.17 10.12 16.70
CA LEU A 446 30.69 11.33 17.39
C LEU A 446 30.16 12.48 16.49
N SER A 447 30.08 12.31 15.16
CA SER A 447 29.72 13.39 14.23
C SER A 447 28.31 13.22 13.63
N PRO A 448 27.43 14.24 13.70
CA PRO A 448 26.05 14.18 13.19
C PRO A 448 25.94 13.88 11.67
N ARG A 449 26.87 14.40 10.85
CA ARG A 449 26.89 14.13 9.40
C ARG A 449 27.27 12.68 9.08
N VAL A 450 28.13 12.12 9.93
CA VAL A 450 28.55 10.73 9.85
C VAL A 450 27.40 9.82 10.30
N GLU A 451 26.65 10.23 11.32
CA GLU A 451 25.46 9.51 11.80
C GLU A 451 24.36 9.39 10.73
N GLU A 452 24.00 10.47 10.03
CA GLU A 452 22.97 10.43 8.98
C GLU A 452 23.39 9.53 7.80
N SER A 453 24.63 9.67 7.33
CA SER A 453 25.17 8.85 6.24
C SER A 453 25.25 7.36 6.61
N MET A 454 25.54 7.06 7.88
CA MET A 454 25.61 5.69 8.39
C MET A 454 24.24 5.08 8.65
N SER A 455 23.26 5.89 9.05
CA SER A 455 21.87 5.44 9.19
C SER A 455 21.35 4.88 7.87
N VAL A 456 21.64 5.55 6.75
CA VAL A 456 21.27 5.09 5.41
C VAL A 456 21.86 3.71 5.09
N VAL A 457 23.16 3.50 5.39
CA VAL A 457 23.83 2.21 5.14
C VAL A 457 23.26 1.11 6.04
N ASN A 458 23.09 1.38 7.33
CA ASN A 458 22.53 0.43 8.28
C ASN A 458 21.08 0.07 7.94
N ASN A 459 20.28 1.07 7.55
CA ASN A 459 18.92 0.88 7.08
C ASN A 459 18.89 -0.05 5.87
N GLU A 460 19.76 0.16 4.88
CA GLU A 460 19.85 -0.70 3.69
C GLU A 460 20.25 -2.15 4.02
N ILE A 461 21.16 -2.36 4.99
CA ILE A 461 21.51 -3.70 5.48
C ILE A 461 20.28 -4.39 6.09
N LEU A 462 19.52 -3.69 6.92
CA LEU A 462 18.30 -4.21 7.55
C LEU A 462 17.22 -4.51 6.50
N ARG A 463 16.98 -3.57 5.58
CA ARG A 463 16.02 -3.70 4.47
C ARG A 463 16.27 -4.95 3.65
N ARG A 464 17.53 -5.16 3.23
CA ARG A 464 17.91 -6.33 2.45
C ARG A 464 17.71 -7.64 3.22
N HIS A 465 18.05 -7.65 4.50
CA HIS A 465 17.85 -8.81 5.36
C HIS A 465 16.37 -9.17 5.54
N PHE A 466 15.51 -8.20 5.84
CA PHE A 466 14.07 -8.47 6.02
C PHE A 466 13.36 -8.79 4.70
N LEU A 467 13.82 -8.24 3.59
CA LEU A 467 13.37 -8.64 2.25
C LEU A 467 13.70 -10.11 1.97
N GLU A 468 14.95 -10.52 2.23
CA GLU A 468 15.39 -11.90 2.06
C GLU A 468 14.62 -12.84 3.01
N LEU A 469 14.41 -12.41 4.27
CA LEU A 469 13.67 -13.18 5.27
C LEU A 469 12.24 -13.45 4.83
N THR A 470 11.50 -12.41 4.42
CA THR A 470 10.12 -12.56 3.94
C THR A 470 10.06 -13.39 2.67
N THR A 471 10.99 -13.19 1.73
CA THR A 471 11.05 -13.97 0.48
C THR A 471 11.24 -15.47 0.78
N ASN A 472 12.13 -15.82 1.70
CA ASN A 472 12.35 -17.21 2.11
C ASN A 472 11.14 -17.79 2.86
N PHE A 473 10.43 -16.99 3.67
CA PHE A 473 9.19 -17.41 4.33
C PHE A 473 8.06 -17.72 3.34
N LEU A 474 7.96 -16.96 2.25
CA LEU A 474 6.92 -17.14 1.24
C LEU A 474 7.29 -18.20 0.17
N ALA A 475 8.56 -18.62 0.10
CA ALA A 475 9.05 -19.57 -0.90
C ALA A 475 8.28 -20.92 -0.97
N PRO A 476 7.82 -21.52 0.15
CA PRO A 476 7.06 -22.77 0.10
C PRO A 476 5.75 -22.70 -0.69
N PHE A 477 5.19 -21.51 -0.91
CA PHE A 477 3.98 -21.32 -1.72
C PHE A 477 4.25 -21.30 -3.23
N GLY A 478 5.53 -21.24 -3.65
CA GLY A 478 5.94 -21.18 -5.05
C GLY A 478 5.28 -22.21 -5.99
N PRO A 479 5.08 -23.49 -5.59
CA PRO A 479 4.40 -24.47 -6.43
C PRO A 479 2.99 -24.10 -6.88
N TYR A 480 2.23 -23.34 -6.08
CA TYR A 480 0.87 -22.89 -6.43
C TYR A 480 0.84 -21.78 -7.48
N PHE A 481 1.98 -21.15 -7.75
CA PHE A 481 2.11 -20.05 -8.72
C PHE A 481 2.84 -20.46 -9.99
N ARG A 482 3.11 -21.75 -10.20
CA ARG A 482 3.76 -22.24 -11.41
C ARG A 482 2.82 -22.08 -12.60
N THR A 483 3.28 -21.35 -13.61
CA THR A 483 2.61 -21.27 -14.90
C THR A 483 2.89 -22.55 -15.68
N THR A 484 1.85 -23.13 -16.25
CA THR A 484 2.01 -24.25 -17.20
C THR A 484 2.13 -23.70 -18.61
N THR A 485 3.04 -24.27 -19.40
CA THR A 485 3.11 -24.01 -20.85
C THR A 485 2.65 -25.27 -21.58
N PRO A 486 2.00 -25.13 -22.75
CA PRO A 486 1.68 -26.29 -23.59
C PRO A 486 2.98 -27.02 -23.95
N SER A 487 3.03 -28.33 -23.67
CA SER A 487 4.17 -29.16 -24.08
C SER A 487 4.14 -29.35 -25.60
N GLU A 488 5.31 -29.50 -26.23
CA GLU A 488 5.41 -29.79 -27.67
C GLU A 488 4.64 -31.08 -27.99
N GLY A 489 3.58 -30.98 -28.79
CA GLY A 489 2.71 -32.09 -29.17
C GLY A 489 1.37 -32.19 -28.42
N CYS A 490 1.14 -31.38 -27.38
CA CYS A 490 -0.17 -31.28 -26.72
C CYS A 490 -1.07 -30.22 -27.41
N SER A 491 -2.39 -30.40 -27.29
CA SER A 491 -3.38 -29.42 -27.76
C SER A 491 -3.26 -28.11 -26.97
N PRO A 492 -3.07 -26.95 -27.62
CA PRO A 492 -3.03 -25.64 -26.97
C PRO A 492 -4.43 -25.12 -26.58
N PHE A 493 -5.48 -25.91 -26.85
CA PHE A 493 -6.87 -25.60 -26.55
C PHE A 493 -7.37 -26.28 -25.26
N ASP A 494 -6.57 -27.18 -24.66
CA ASP A 494 -6.89 -27.90 -23.43
C ASP A 494 -6.01 -27.41 -22.26
N GLU A 495 -6.35 -26.24 -21.74
CA GLU A 495 -5.61 -25.60 -20.65
C GLU A 495 -5.86 -26.32 -19.30
N PRO A 496 -4.81 -26.73 -18.56
CA PRO A 496 -4.97 -27.50 -17.33
C PRO A 496 -5.53 -26.66 -16.19
N SER A 497 -6.38 -27.27 -15.38
CA SER A 497 -6.91 -26.67 -14.16
C SER A 497 -5.80 -26.50 -13.11
N ARG A 498 -5.81 -25.35 -12.41
CA ARG A 498 -4.86 -25.07 -11.34
C ARG A 498 -5.11 -25.92 -10.09
N PRO A 499 -4.05 -26.24 -9.32
CA PRO A 499 -4.19 -26.93 -8.04
C PRO A 499 -4.96 -26.05 -7.05
N GLN A 500 -5.93 -26.63 -6.36
CA GLN A 500 -6.65 -25.97 -5.28
C GLN A 500 -5.75 -25.87 -4.03
N PHE A 501 -5.77 -24.73 -3.36
CA PHE A 501 -5.01 -24.55 -2.12
C PHE A 501 -5.75 -25.16 -0.93
N SER A 502 -5.08 -26.05 -0.21
CA SER A 502 -5.53 -26.60 1.08
C SER A 502 -4.50 -26.29 2.16
N ALA A 503 -4.93 -25.59 3.22
CA ALA A 503 -4.06 -25.19 4.33
C ALA A 503 -3.50 -26.42 5.08
N ASP A 504 -4.33 -27.45 5.30
CA ASP A 504 -3.92 -28.64 6.05
C ASP A 504 -2.92 -29.48 5.27
N GLU A 505 -3.14 -29.67 3.97
CA GLU A 505 -2.22 -30.37 3.09
C GLU A 505 -0.88 -29.62 2.97
N PHE A 506 -0.95 -28.30 2.82
CA PHE A 506 0.24 -27.44 2.80
C PHE A 506 1.06 -27.59 4.07
N LEU A 507 0.43 -27.50 5.25
CA LEU A 507 1.13 -27.62 6.54
C LEU A 507 1.69 -29.04 6.76
N ALA A 508 0.97 -30.09 6.34
CA ALA A 508 1.45 -31.47 6.41
C ALA A 508 2.71 -31.65 5.54
N ASN A 509 2.66 -31.21 4.28
CA ASN A 509 3.80 -31.25 3.36
C ASN A 509 4.98 -30.38 3.84
N LEU A 510 4.70 -29.23 4.45
CA LEU A 510 5.74 -28.36 4.98
C LEU A 510 6.40 -28.97 6.23
N SER A 511 5.65 -29.64 7.09
CA SER A 511 6.19 -30.29 8.30
C SER A 511 7.18 -31.41 7.99
N THR A 512 6.97 -32.14 6.89
CA THR A 512 7.88 -33.21 6.42
C THR A 512 9.14 -32.64 5.76
N ARG A 513 9.01 -31.57 4.96
CA ARG A 513 10.14 -30.93 4.26
C ARG A 513 10.98 -30.01 5.16
N GLY A 514 10.35 -29.41 6.16
CA GLY A 514 10.92 -28.35 7.00
C GLY A 514 10.91 -26.96 6.33
N PRO A 515 11.26 -25.90 7.08
CA PRO A 515 11.17 -24.51 6.61
C PRO A 515 12.31 -24.09 5.67
N GLY A 516 13.16 -25.02 5.23
CA GLY A 516 14.34 -24.74 4.40
C GLY A 516 15.58 -24.29 5.20
N LYS A 517 16.76 -24.42 4.59
CA LYS A 517 18.07 -24.21 5.24
C LYS A 517 18.25 -22.80 5.80
N PHE A 518 17.74 -21.78 5.10
CA PHE A 518 17.90 -20.38 5.50
C PHE A 518 17.12 -20.07 6.80
N LEU A 519 15.87 -20.51 6.89
CA LEU A 519 14.99 -20.26 8.03
C LEU A 519 15.28 -21.19 9.21
N ALA A 520 15.64 -22.45 8.95
CA ALA A 520 15.90 -23.44 10.00
C ALA A 520 16.98 -22.97 11.01
N LYS A 521 17.98 -22.21 10.55
CA LYS A 521 19.02 -21.63 11.43
C LYS A 521 18.51 -20.50 12.34
N ARG A 522 17.40 -19.86 11.97
CA ARG A 522 16.87 -18.63 12.58
C ARG A 522 15.57 -18.85 13.34
N MET A 523 14.87 -19.95 13.08
CA MET A 523 13.61 -20.28 13.73
C MET A 523 13.81 -21.14 15.00
N ARG A 524 12.85 -21.06 15.91
CA ARG A 524 12.66 -21.92 17.09
C ARG A 524 11.80 -23.14 16.71
N SER A 525 11.59 -24.05 17.66
CA SER A 525 10.82 -25.29 17.44
C SER A 525 9.35 -25.05 17.09
N ASN A 526 8.77 -23.93 17.50
CA ASN A 526 7.38 -23.56 17.21
C ASN A 526 7.16 -22.93 15.83
N TRP A 527 8.11 -23.04 14.91
CA TRP A 527 8.08 -22.40 13.58
C TRP A 527 6.85 -22.74 12.73
N LEU A 528 6.33 -23.96 12.84
CA LEU A 528 5.16 -24.40 12.07
C LEU A 528 3.89 -23.65 12.52
N ASP A 529 3.84 -23.23 13.79
CA ASP A 529 2.74 -22.41 14.29
C ASP A 529 2.70 -21.02 13.65
N LEU A 530 3.86 -20.46 13.30
CA LEU A 530 3.93 -19.18 12.57
C LEU A 530 3.24 -19.29 11.20
N TYR A 531 3.49 -20.37 10.46
CA TYR A 531 2.78 -20.63 9.19
C TYR A 531 1.28 -20.82 9.42
N ARG A 532 0.89 -21.57 10.45
CA ARG A 532 -0.54 -21.77 10.78
C ARG A 532 -1.25 -20.44 11.08
N ARG A 533 -0.61 -19.54 11.83
CA ARG A 533 -1.14 -18.21 12.13
C ARG A 533 -1.17 -17.32 10.89
N PHE A 534 -0.10 -17.34 10.08
CA PHE A 534 -0.04 -16.59 8.83
C PHE A 534 -1.19 -16.97 7.89
N LEU A 535 -1.46 -18.26 7.69
CA LEU A 535 -2.55 -18.75 6.84
C LEU A 535 -3.93 -18.28 7.30
N LYS A 536 -4.11 -18.07 8.62
CA LYS A 536 -5.34 -17.53 9.22
C LYS A 536 -5.35 -16.00 9.29
N GLY A 537 -4.19 -15.38 9.10
CA GLY A 537 -3.98 -13.94 9.25
C GLY A 537 -4.53 -13.14 8.07
N PRO A 538 -4.70 -11.82 8.26
CA PRO A 538 -5.30 -10.94 7.26
C PRO A 538 -4.43 -10.74 6.01
N ASN A 539 -3.11 -10.97 6.11
CA ASN A 539 -2.19 -10.76 5.00
C ASN A 539 -2.17 -11.90 3.98
N PHE A 540 -2.45 -13.14 4.39
CA PHE A 540 -2.22 -14.31 3.53
C PHE A 540 -3.17 -14.33 2.33
N MET A 541 -4.48 -14.31 2.56
CA MET A 541 -5.45 -14.53 1.48
C MET A 541 -5.39 -13.44 0.39
N PRO A 542 -5.36 -12.13 0.71
CA PRO A 542 -5.24 -11.09 -0.31
C PRO A 542 -3.94 -11.20 -1.13
N TRP A 543 -2.83 -11.50 -0.47
CA TRP A 543 -1.55 -11.75 -1.15
C TRP A 543 -1.62 -13.00 -2.04
N PHE A 544 -2.10 -14.13 -1.51
CA PHE A 544 -2.17 -15.40 -2.22
C PHE A 544 -3.06 -15.30 -3.46
N GLN A 545 -4.26 -14.72 -3.33
CA GLN A 545 -5.15 -14.47 -4.46
C GLN A 545 -4.53 -13.57 -5.53
N ARG A 546 -3.82 -12.51 -5.12
CA ARG A 546 -3.11 -11.63 -6.05
C ARG A 546 -1.99 -12.37 -6.80
N ARG A 547 -1.21 -13.20 -6.08
CA ARG A 547 -0.17 -14.05 -6.70
C ARG A 547 -0.76 -15.08 -7.65
N CYS A 548 -1.87 -15.71 -7.28
CA CYS A 548 -2.61 -16.61 -8.15
C CYS A 548 -3.08 -15.86 -9.40
N ALA A 549 -3.82 -14.75 -9.26
CA ALA A 549 -4.33 -13.93 -10.36
C ALA A 549 -3.26 -13.56 -11.39
N VAL A 550 -2.07 -13.18 -10.92
CA VAL A 550 -0.94 -12.88 -11.81
C VAL A 550 -0.41 -14.13 -12.53
N ALA A 551 -0.25 -15.25 -11.82
CA ALA A 551 0.08 -16.52 -12.47
C ALA A 551 -1.02 -16.96 -13.44
N GLU A 552 -2.29 -16.61 -13.18
CA GLU A 552 -3.41 -16.86 -14.08
C GLU A 552 -3.32 -16.08 -15.36
N GLN A 553 -3.09 -14.78 -15.25
CA GLN A 553 -2.93 -13.91 -16.40
C GLN A 553 -1.74 -14.32 -17.25
N GLU A 554 -0.61 -14.66 -16.63
CA GLU A 554 0.59 -15.09 -17.35
C GLU A 554 0.39 -16.44 -18.04
N GLN A 555 -0.29 -17.40 -17.38
CA GLN A 555 -0.67 -18.66 -18.03
C GLN A 555 -1.58 -18.39 -19.23
N HIS A 556 -2.65 -17.61 -19.05
CA HIS A 556 -3.54 -17.28 -20.16
C HIS A 556 -2.80 -16.61 -21.32
N ARG A 557 -1.82 -15.74 -21.04
CA ARG A 557 -0.98 -15.08 -22.05
C ARG A 557 -0.15 -16.10 -22.84
N LEU A 558 0.54 -17.01 -22.15
CA LEU A 558 1.37 -18.05 -22.76
C LEU A 558 0.53 -19.03 -23.60
N TRP A 559 -0.62 -19.45 -23.09
CA TRP A 559 -1.54 -20.34 -23.79
C TRP A 559 -2.21 -19.65 -24.99
N ARG A 560 -2.55 -18.37 -24.89
CA ARG A 560 -3.01 -17.57 -26.04
C ARG A 560 -1.93 -17.50 -27.11
N GLN A 561 -0.68 -17.23 -26.74
CA GLN A 561 0.43 -17.20 -27.68
C GLN A 561 0.66 -18.56 -28.36
N ALA A 562 0.54 -19.66 -27.62
CA ALA A 562 0.64 -21.01 -28.19
C ALA A 562 -0.49 -21.31 -29.20
N ARG A 563 -1.74 -20.92 -28.89
CA ARG A 563 -2.85 -20.98 -29.86
C ARG A 563 -2.58 -20.11 -31.09
N MET A 564 -1.97 -18.94 -30.92
CA MET A 564 -1.57 -18.07 -32.04
C MET A 564 -0.46 -18.66 -32.90
N ASN A 565 0.34 -19.58 -32.38
CA ASN A 565 1.42 -20.24 -33.13
C ASN A 565 1.06 -21.66 -33.60
N SER A 566 -0.08 -22.21 -33.18
CA SER A 566 -0.47 -23.58 -33.53
C SER A 566 -0.92 -23.71 -34.99
N ASP A 567 -0.52 -24.81 -35.62
CA ASP A 567 -0.97 -25.27 -36.93
C ASP A 567 -2.05 -26.34 -36.73
N VAL A 568 -3.31 -25.91 -36.79
CA VAL A 568 -4.48 -26.76 -36.56
C VAL A 568 -4.58 -27.92 -37.57
N PRO A 569 -4.35 -27.73 -38.89
CA PRO A 569 -4.26 -28.85 -39.84
C PRO A 569 -3.28 -29.96 -39.43
N ARG A 570 -2.08 -29.59 -38.95
CA ARG A 570 -1.09 -30.59 -38.48
C ARG A 570 -1.57 -31.32 -37.24
N LEU A 571 -2.25 -30.63 -36.34
CA LEU A 571 -2.80 -31.19 -35.10
C LEU A 571 -3.88 -32.24 -35.42
N MET A 572 -4.80 -31.90 -36.33
CA MET A 572 -5.92 -32.76 -36.72
C MET A 572 -5.50 -34.03 -37.45
N SER A 573 -4.39 -34.00 -38.22
CA SER A 573 -3.92 -35.17 -38.98
C SER A 573 -3.57 -36.40 -38.12
N LYS A 574 -3.46 -36.20 -36.80
CA LYS A 574 -3.13 -37.24 -35.82
C LYS A 574 -4.29 -37.59 -34.88
N MET A 575 -5.46 -36.97 -35.04
CA MET A 575 -6.58 -37.08 -34.09
C MET A 575 -7.73 -37.94 -34.64
N PRO A 576 -8.37 -38.77 -33.81
CA PRO A 576 -9.63 -39.43 -34.15
C PRO A 576 -10.77 -38.40 -34.27
N GLU A 577 -11.83 -38.76 -34.99
CA GLU A 577 -12.95 -37.87 -35.30
C GLU A 577 -13.61 -37.24 -34.06
N LEU A 578 -13.77 -38.00 -32.97
CA LEU A 578 -14.34 -37.50 -31.72
C LEU A 578 -13.51 -36.35 -31.12
N GLU A 579 -12.17 -36.48 -31.15
CA GLU A 579 -11.26 -35.44 -30.65
C GLU A 579 -11.27 -34.19 -31.54
N VAL A 580 -11.56 -34.34 -32.85
CA VAL A 580 -11.75 -33.21 -33.76
C VAL A 580 -13.00 -32.40 -33.40
N VAL A 581 -14.07 -33.07 -32.94
CA VAL A 581 -15.28 -32.40 -32.45
C VAL A 581 -15.01 -31.67 -31.12
N ASP A 582 -14.25 -32.28 -30.22
CA ASP A 582 -13.85 -31.63 -28.96
C ASP A 582 -12.96 -30.41 -29.22
N LEU A 583 -12.04 -30.50 -30.19
CA LEU A 583 -11.24 -29.38 -30.66
C LEU A 583 -12.11 -28.26 -31.24
N PHE A 584 -13.14 -28.57 -32.03
CA PHE A 584 -14.11 -27.57 -32.52
C PHE A 584 -14.77 -26.83 -31.36
N ASN A 585 -15.29 -27.57 -30.37
CA ASN A 585 -15.94 -26.98 -29.19
C ASN A 585 -14.95 -26.16 -28.34
N ALA A 586 -13.69 -26.57 -28.26
CA ALA A 586 -12.65 -25.83 -27.54
C ALA A 586 -12.30 -24.51 -28.24
N ILE A 587 -12.10 -24.52 -29.56
CA ILE A 587 -11.85 -23.31 -30.35
C ILE A 587 -13.05 -22.35 -30.25
N GLU A 588 -14.28 -22.86 -30.36
CA GLU A 588 -15.51 -22.08 -30.21
C GLU A 588 -15.56 -21.35 -28.85
N ARG A 589 -15.34 -22.07 -27.74
CA ARG A 589 -15.32 -21.47 -26.39
C ARG A 589 -14.29 -20.35 -26.27
N HIS A 590 -13.10 -20.54 -26.84
CA HIS A 590 -12.05 -19.52 -26.80
C HIS A 590 -12.37 -18.31 -27.70
N LEU A 591 -12.96 -18.52 -28.88
CA LEU A 591 -13.39 -17.46 -29.77
C LEU A 591 -14.46 -16.57 -29.13
N LEU A 592 -15.49 -17.18 -28.54
CA LEU A 592 -16.55 -16.45 -27.83
C LEU A 592 -15.98 -15.61 -26.69
N ARG A 593 -15.06 -16.17 -25.90
CA ARG A 593 -14.40 -15.45 -24.81
C ARG A 593 -13.59 -14.24 -25.30
N GLU A 594 -12.90 -14.35 -26.44
CA GLU A 594 -12.17 -13.21 -27.02
C GLU A 594 -13.12 -12.14 -27.57
N MET A 595 -14.27 -12.53 -28.14
CA MET A 595 -15.29 -11.58 -28.61
C MET A 595 -15.93 -10.80 -27.45
N GLU A 596 -16.24 -11.45 -26.33
CA GLU A 596 -16.74 -10.79 -25.12
C GLU A 596 -15.71 -9.78 -24.54
N LEU A 597 -14.41 -10.11 -24.62
CA LEU A 597 -13.34 -9.21 -24.20
C LEU A 597 -13.21 -7.96 -25.10
N GLN A 598 -13.57 -8.06 -26.38
CA GLN A 598 -13.60 -6.92 -27.30
C GLN A 598 -14.74 -5.96 -26.99
N GLU A 599 -15.94 -6.48 -26.76
CA GLU A 599 -17.13 -5.67 -26.47
C GLU A 599 -17.00 -4.91 -25.13
N SER A 600 -16.29 -5.48 -24.17
CA SER A 600 -16.12 -4.91 -22.82
C SER A 600 -15.04 -3.82 -22.68
N ARG A 601 -14.46 -3.30 -23.78
CA ARG A 601 -13.27 -2.40 -23.78
C ARG A 601 -12.05 -2.97 -23.02
N ARG A 602 -12.04 -4.28 -22.72
CA ARG A 602 -10.93 -5.04 -22.10
C ARG A 602 -10.06 -5.72 -23.16
N ALA A 603 -10.06 -5.19 -24.37
CA ALA A 603 -9.36 -5.76 -25.52
C ALA A 603 -7.85 -5.62 -25.34
N PHE A 604 -7.14 -6.75 -25.42
CA PHE A 604 -5.70 -6.74 -25.64
C PHE A 604 -5.41 -6.17 -27.03
N VAL A 605 -4.23 -5.56 -27.21
CA VAL A 605 -3.80 -4.93 -28.49
C VAL A 605 -3.96 -5.91 -29.67
N ASP A 606 -3.77 -7.21 -29.43
CA ASP A 606 -3.85 -8.28 -30.44
C ASP A 606 -5.17 -9.07 -30.44
N SER A 607 -6.20 -8.63 -29.71
CA SER A 607 -7.46 -9.38 -29.59
C SER A 607 -8.16 -9.56 -30.94
N VAL A 608 -8.10 -8.57 -31.83
CA VAL A 608 -8.71 -8.64 -33.17
C VAL A 608 -8.02 -9.72 -34.04
N ALA A 609 -6.69 -9.72 -34.06
CA ALA A 609 -5.91 -10.73 -34.77
C ALA A 609 -6.15 -12.14 -34.19
N THR A 610 -6.31 -12.24 -32.87
CA THR A 610 -6.62 -13.49 -32.19
C THR A 610 -8.00 -14.04 -32.59
N CYS A 611 -9.04 -13.19 -32.59
CA CYS A 611 -10.38 -13.58 -33.06
C CYS A 611 -10.37 -14.03 -34.54
N GLN A 612 -9.67 -13.31 -35.41
CA GLN A 612 -9.56 -13.67 -36.83
C GLN A 612 -8.88 -15.03 -37.01
N LYS A 613 -7.78 -15.28 -36.28
CA LYS A 613 -7.10 -16.57 -36.33
C LYS A 613 -8.02 -17.69 -35.85
N LEU A 614 -8.61 -17.56 -34.66
CA LEU A 614 -9.49 -18.59 -34.08
C LEU A 614 -10.69 -18.86 -34.98
N LYS A 615 -11.24 -17.85 -35.65
CA LYS A 615 -12.31 -18.02 -36.65
C LYS A 615 -11.85 -18.83 -37.86
N GLY A 616 -10.64 -18.57 -38.36
CA GLY A 616 -10.02 -19.35 -39.45
C GLY A 616 -9.74 -20.81 -39.05
N ASP A 617 -9.23 -21.01 -37.84
CA ASP A 617 -9.00 -22.33 -37.25
C ASP A 617 -10.32 -23.11 -37.10
N LEU A 618 -11.37 -22.45 -36.60
CA LEU A 618 -12.72 -23.04 -36.46
C LEU A 618 -13.30 -23.48 -37.81
N LEU A 619 -13.15 -22.67 -38.86
CA LEU A 619 -13.55 -23.01 -40.23
C LEU A 619 -12.77 -24.20 -40.79
N THR A 620 -11.47 -24.26 -40.50
CA THR A 620 -10.61 -25.37 -40.91
C THR A 620 -11.06 -26.67 -40.28
N VAL A 621 -11.39 -26.67 -38.98
CA VAL A 621 -11.92 -27.84 -38.28
C VAL A 621 -13.28 -28.25 -38.84
N PHE A 622 -14.18 -27.28 -39.05
CA PHE A 622 -15.51 -27.52 -39.59
C PHE A 622 -15.49 -28.24 -40.94
N ASN A 623 -14.59 -27.85 -41.84
CA ASN A 623 -14.50 -28.41 -43.19
C ASN A 623 -14.02 -29.87 -43.24
N VAL A 624 -13.37 -30.36 -42.18
CA VAL A 624 -12.87 -31.75 -42.10
C VAL A 624 -13.90 -32.69 -41.47
N LEU A 625 -14.86 -32.17 -40.69
CA LEU A 625 -15.92 -32.97 -40.08
C LEU A 625 -16.86 -33.59 -41.15
N PRO A 626 -17.46 -34.77 -40.89
CA PRO A 626 -18.46 -35.35 -41.78
C PRO A 626 -19.70 -34.47 -42.01
N LYS A 627 -20.37 -34.67 -43.15
CA LYS A 627 -21.47 -33.80 -43.62
C LYS A 627 -22.68 -33.78 -42.68
N ASP A 628 -23.00 -34.91 -42.07
CA ASP A 628 -24.02 -35.07 -41.05
C ASP A 628 -23.70 -34.27 -39.78
N MET A 629 -22.44 -34.31 -39.32
CA MET A 629 -22.00 -33.48 -38.20
C MET A 629 -22.00 -31.99 -38.53
N GLN A 630 -21.55 -31.61 -39.74
CA GLN A 630 -21.62 -30.22 -40.20
C GLN A 630 -23.06 -29.68 -40.19
N GLN A 631 -24.02 -30.48 -40.69
CA GLN A 631 -25.44 -30.12 -40.66
C GLN A 631 -25.93 -29.92 -39.24
N LEU A 632 -25.57 -30.82 -38.31
CA LEU A 632 -25.94 -30.72 -36.90
C LEU A 632 -25.38 -29.45 -36.24
N LEU A 633 -24.12 -29.10 -36.51
CA LEU A 633 -23.50 -27.87 -35.98
C LEU A 633 -24.17 -26.60 -36.52
N LEU A 634 -24.59 -26.61 -37.80
CA LEU A 634 -25.27 -25.48 -38.44
C LEU A 634 -26.73 -25.28 -37.98
N LEU A 635 -27.34 -26.26 -37.32
CA LEU A 635 -28.66 -26.09 -36.68
C LEU A 635 -28.61 -25.08 -35.53
N ASN A 636 -27.45 -24.87 -34.91
CA ASN A 636 -27.28 -23.85 -33.90
C ASN A 636 -27.02 -22.48 -34.59
N PRO A 637 -27.90 -21.47 -34.42
CA PRO A 637 -27.78 -20.18 -35.10
C PRO A 637 -26.53 -19.40 -34.69
N GLN A 638 -26.04 -19.57 -33.45
CA GLN A 638 -24.82 -18.93 -32.97
C GLN A 638 -23.60 -19.51 -33.71
N ARG A 639 -23.49 -20.84 -33.80
CA ARG A 639 -22.44 -21.52 -34.58
C ARG A 639 -22.48 -21.16 -36.05
N ALA A 640 -23.66 -21.13 -36.65
CA ALA A 640 -23.85 -20.70 -38.04
C ALA A 640 -23.38 -19.26 -38.28
N SER A 641 -23.56 -18.35 -37.32
CA SER A 641 -23.07 -16.98 -37.41
C SER A 641 -21.55 -16.87 -37.32
N LEU A 642 -20.92 -17.69 -36.46
CA LEU A 642 -19.46 -17.76 -36.32
C LEU A 642 -18.79 -18.35 -37.57
N LEU A 643 -19.47 -19.23 -38.30
CA LEU A 643 -18.96 -19.88 -39.51
C LEU A 643 -19.28 -19.10 -40.80
N ARG A 644 -20.23 -18.15 -40.78
CA ARG A 644 -20.44 -17.23 -41.91
C ARG A 644 -19.34 -16.16 -41.91
N GLY A 645 -18.60 -16.07 -43.00
CA GLY A 645 -17.68 -14.97 -43.26
C GLY A 645 -18.42 -13.62 -43.17
N SER A 646 -17.76 -12.59 -42.66
CA SER A 646 -18.22 -11.20 -42.87
C SER A 646 -18.47 -11.01 -44.37
N PRO A 647 -19.58 -10.40 -44.81
CA PRO A 647 -19.80 -10.18 -46.22
C PRO A 647 -18.72 -9.23 -46.73
N GLU A 648 -17.82 -9.71 -47.59
CA GLU A 648 -17.14 -8.81 -48.51
C GLU A 648 -18.22 -8.04 -49.29
N PRO A 649 -18.05 -6.73 -49.51
CA PRO A 649 -18.99 -5.96 -50.32
C PRO A 649 -18.89 -6.51 -51.74
N THR A 650 -19.84 -7.36 -52.09
CA THR A 650 -19.95 -7.93 -53.43
C THR A 650 -20.18 -6.75 -54.36
N LYS A 651 -19.18 -6.44 -55.19
CA LYS A 651 -19.34 -5.56 -56.35
C LYS A 651 -20.52 -6.10 -57.15
N LEU A 652 -21.65 -5.41 -57.09
CA LEU A 652 -22.77 -5.65 -57.99
C LEU A 652 -22.28 -5.41 -59.42
N PRO A 653 -22.47 -6.35 -60.36
CA PRO A 653 -22.18 -6.11 -61.76
C PRO A 653 -23.17 -5.08 -62.30
N GLY A 654 -22.64 -4.09 -63.01
CA GLY A 654 -23.33 -2.88 -63.42
C GLY A 654 -24.62 -3.14 -64.20
N ARG A 655 -25.64 -2.34 -63.87
CA ARG A 655 -26.70 -1.99 -64.82
C ARG A 655 -26.30 -0.73 -65.58
N PRO A 656 -26.50 -0.65 -66.91
CA PRO A 656 -26.05 0.50 -67.70
C PRO A 656 -26.93 1.72 -67.41
N LEU A 657 -26.28 2.87 -67.19
CA LEU A 657 -26.95 4.17 -67.22
C LEU A 657 -27.40 4.46 -68.66
N VAL A 658 -28.71 4.55 -68.87
CA VAL A 658 -29.27 5.16 -70.08
C VAL A 658 -29.07 6.67 -69.97
N GLN A 659 -28.19 7.20 -70.82
CA GLN A 659 -28.05 8.63 -71.10
C GLN A 659 -29.33 9.14 -71.78
N VAL A 660 -30.04 10.06 -71.14
CA VAL A 660 -30.98 10.96 -71.83
C VAL A 660 -30.35 12.35 -71.79
N GLY A 661 -29.91 12.80 -72.96
CA GLY A 661 -29.29 14.10 -73.16
C GLY A 661 -30.30 15.23 -73.02
N VAL A 662 -29.91 16.26 -72.26
CA VAL A 662 -30.55 17.58 -72.32
C VAL A 662 -29.70 18.45 -73.23
N VAL A 663 -30.22 18.69 -74.42
CA VAL A 663 -29.78 19.75 -75.34
C VAL A 663 -30.51 21.02 -74.92
N SER A 664 -29.78 22.05 -74.50
CA SER A 664 -30.22 23.45 -74.66
C SER A 664 -29.65 23.95 -75.99
N PRO A 665 -30.37 24.79 -76.76
CA PRO A 665 -30.19 26.23 -76.54
C PRO A 665 -31.37 27.15 -76.93
N ARG A 666 -31.30 28.37 -76.35
CA ARG A 666 -32.00 29.65 -76.62
C ARG A 666 -33.31 29.91 -75.91
#